data_AF-A0A818EGR9-F1
#
_entry.id   AF-A0A818EGR9-F1
#
_cell.length_a   1.000
_cell.length_b   1.000
_cell.length_c   1.000
_cell.angle_alpha   90.00
_cell.angle_beta   90.00
_cell.angle_gamma   90.00
#
_symmetry.space_group_name_H-M   'P 1'
#
loop_
_entity.id
_entity.type
_entity.pdbx_description
1 polymer ?
#
loop_
_entity_poly.entity_id
_entity_poly.type
_entity_poly.pdbx_seq_one_letter_code
_entity_poly.pdbx_strand_id
1 'polypeptide(L)'
;MESILDQLVAALYKAPPSSDVLSQIVTLLQQQTDQSASSFVSSTHPSLLILERWTWELFSQESHAWIHETSYQQLLQTLATFNEKLIFNCRDIDIETKGSLLFSVTIEQINNVFLYIDRCIDDDDPFIAYIILWLDNHSHFLFDNLQYASPVIGYIGQYILNNYIMSKEYKIYLTQLRQPHLSHSIFTAKFLFYVAACSYFCNSFLIQEAYSSCNPDEIIQYLSDDYLEIIHVHSYNVASWSKELLRCIARLVSFTLGCCWSNRAKNIQMETLFPTEKAARNHFEQLLYIISYEPFYKQIKKDRSNDETILVGSILTLFILIIRMRETNWLSHLSTKLRTTILSIIETAINDEVALCSYGVLCEVLTDEELKDLKVAENIYNYLLQMIEAAWNQTAEKYKRIHMILLLQGCQAISKNDSMQQKIAQSDRIHLLIEMCDEYPIVYDIIWALSFSQDIQQQLRSNPSFMSKLTRLAKQSENEQMRKAINGILWNLDINHENRSIDDKHTTNIFDIMISYSHKEKVLCKQIYEELIKAGYRVWIDFDRMHGNVMDAMAQAIEQSNTVIMCMSEQYRKSNYCRAEAQYAFQRERKIVPILLQKQYKPDGWLLFIIGQLLYVDFNKYEFPRAMQMLHKELKVEFMIETHVVPVRQKENTLVAHSTAYISPPEVLRSSIVSENILDWTQSQVQNWLLGHNLRQLSRLFIECDGRTLVYLSKYIQICEPQQMLKLLEADSVRRIHESISLIEISCFHSLMHEHKKHLRSKHRIGEKKYCRHAGSPNS
;
A
#
# COMPACT_ATOMS: atom_id res chain seq x y z
N MET A 1 -17.93 -3.86 49.57
CA MET A 1 -18.13 -4.84 48.49
C MET A 1 -17.19 -6.01 48.65
N GLU A 2 -15.88 -5.78 48.75
CA GLU A 2 -14.82 -6.75 49.13
C GLU A 2 -15.29 -7.82 50.13
N SER A 3 -15.55 -7.42 51.39
CA SER A 3 -16.06 -8.32 52.46
C SER A 3 -17.35 -9.11 52.15
N ILE A 4 -18.11 -8.74 51.11
CA ILE A 4 -19.33 -9.47 50.70
C ILE A 4 -18.98 -10.56 49.69
N LEU A 5 -18.16 -10.26 48.68
CA LEU A 5 -17.75 -11.27 47.70
C LEU A 5 -16.92 -12.37 48.37
N ASP A 6 -16.03 -12.00 49.30
CA ASP A 6 -15.22 -12.96 50.06
C ASP A 6 -16.09 -13.99 50.81
N GLN A 7 -17.20 -13.52 51.41
CA GLN A 7 -18.14 -14.37 52.15
C GLN A 7 -18.97 -15.27 51.22
N LEU A 8 -19.40 -14.75 50.06
CA LEU A 8 -20.15 -15.50 49.06
C LEU A 8 -19.30 -16.59 48.40
N VAL A 9 -18.07 -16.25 48.01
CA VAL A 9 -17.13 -17.19 47.38
C VAL A 9 -16.68 -18.27 48.37
N ALA A 10 -16.46 -17.94 49.65
CA ALA A 10 -16.24 -18.93 50.69
C ALA A 10 -17.45 -19.85 50.96
N ALA A 11 -18.67 -19.45 50.55
CA ALA A 11 -19.86 -20.28 50.66
C ALA A 11 -20.03 -21.27 49.48
N LEU A 12 -19.36 -21.06 48.34
CA LEU A 12 -19.46 -21.94 47.16
C LEU A 12 -18.97 -23.37 47.43
N TYR A 13 -18.00 -23.53 48.34
CA TYR A 13 -17.45 -24.83 48.75
C TYR A 13 -18.33 -25.60 49.77
N LYS A 14 -19.51 -25.07 50.12
CA LYS A 14 -20.51 -25.79 50.93
C LYS A 14 -21.46 -26.52 49.97
N ALA A 15 -21.28 -27.83 49.81
CA ALA A 15 -22.00 -28.59 48.79
C ALA A 15 -23.44 -28.99 49.22
N PRO A 16 -24.46 -28.83 48.34
CA PRO A 16 -24.47 -27.98 47.14
C PRO A 16 -24.61 -26.49 47.52
N PRO A 17 -24.00 -25.55 46.75
CA PRO A 17 -24.14 -24.13 47.03
C PRO A 17 -25.60 -23.68 46.85
N SER A 18 -26.07 -22.78 47.72
CA SER A 18 -27.46 -22.33 47.64
C SER A 18 -27.69 -21.42 46.43
N SER A 19 -28.86 -21.54 45.82
CA SER A 19 -29.29 -20.67 44.70
C SER A 19 -29.26 -19.18 45.04
N ASP A 20 -29.47 -18.84 46.33
CA ASP A 20 -29.33 -17.50 46.88
C ASP A 20 -27.89 -16.96 46.79
N VAL A 21 -26.87 -17.76 47.14
CA VAL A 21 -25.45 -17.38 47.00
C VAL A 21 -25.10 -17.12 45.53
N LEU A 22 -25.54 -18.00 44.62
CA LEU A 22 -25.31 -17.84 43.17
C LEU A 22 -25.98 -16.56 42.65
N SER A 23 -27.23 -16.29 43.05
CA SER A 23 -27.99 -15.09 42.68
C SER A 23 -27.37 -13.79 43.20
N GLN A 24 -26.81 -13.81 44.42
CA GLN A 24 -26.11 -12.65 44.98
C GLN A 24 -24.79 -12.36 44.25
N ILE A 25 -24.03 -13.38 43.85
CA ILE A 25 -22.84 -13.22 43.01
C ILE A 25 -23.22 -12.64 41.63
N VAL A 26 -24.25 -13.19 40.98
CA VAL A 26 -24.81 -12.66 39.73
C VAL A 26 -25.15 -11.18 39.86
N THR A 27 -25.87 -10.81 40.92
CA THR A 27 -26.29 -9.42 41.18
C THR A 27 -25.08 -8.49 41.36
N LEU A 28 -24.05 -8.90 42.11
CA LEU A 28 -22.85 -8.10 42.33
C LEU A 28 -22.03 -7.87 41.05
N LEU A 29 -21.92 -8.87 40.18
CA LEU A 29 -21.22 -8.76 38.90
C LEU A 29 -22.00 -7.91 37.90
N GLN A 30 -23.34 -8.05 37.84
CA GLN A 30 -24.20 -7.24 36.96
C GLN A 30 -24.25 -5.76 37.36
N GLN A 31 -24.10 -5.45 38.65
CA GLN A 31 -23.98 -4.07 39.13
C GLN A 31 -22.71 -3.34 38.66
N GLN A 32 -21.70 -4.06 38.13
CA GLN A 32 -20.46 -3.42 37.67
C GLN A 32 -20.64 -2.73 36.31
N THR A 33 -20.56 -1.40 36.37
CA THR A 33 -20.51 -0.49 35.21
C THR A 33 -19.08 -0.42 34.66
N ASP A 34 -18.93 0.05 33.42
CA ASP A 34 -17.62 0.20 32.79
C ASP A 34 -16.66 1.12 33.57
N GLN A 35 -17.20 2.06 34.36
CA GLN A 35 -16.44 2.97 35.22
C GLN A 35 -16.07 2.36 36.59
N SER A 36 -16.84 1.39 37.08
CA SER A 36 -16.60 0.72 38.37
C SER A 36 -15.86 -0.61 38.24
N ALA A 37 -15.82 -1.20 37.05
CA ALA A 37 -15.24 -2.53 36.82
C ALA A 37 -13.74 -2.59 37.15
N SER A 38 -12.92 -1.62 36.72
CA SER A 38 -11.48 -1.59 37.06
C SER A 38 -11.25 -1.59 38.57
N SER A 39 -11.88 -0.67 39.31
CA SER A 39 -11.68 -0.55 40.77
C SER A 39 -12.27 -1.72 41.55
N PHE A 40 -13.36 -2.32 41.06
CA PHE A 40 -13.90 -3.58 41.59
C PHE A 40 -12.91 -4.74 41.39
N VAL A 41 -12.32 -4.89 40.21
CA VAL A 41 -11.30 -5.93 39.93
C VAL A 41 -10.08 -5.73 40.82
N SER A 42 -9.52 -4.52 40.92
CA SER A 42 -8.35 -4.26 41.78
C SER A 42 -8.60 -4.56 43.26
N SER A 43 -9.80 -4.27 43.77
CA SER A 43 -10.15 -4.51 45.18
C SER A 43 -10.60 -5.94 45.48
N THR A 44 -11.10 -6.69 44.49
CA THR A 44 -11.67 -8.03 44.71
C THR A 44 -10.95 -9.17 43.98
N HIS A 45 -9.80 -8.90 43.37
CA HIS A 45 -9.02 -9.87 42.58
C HIS A 45 -8.84 -11.25 43.23
N PRO A 46 -8.48 -11.39 44.53
CA PRO A 46 -8.34 -12.72 45.14
C PRO A 46 -9.64 -13.54 45.13
N SER A 47 -10.78 -12.90 45.36
CA SER A 47 -12.08 -13.56 45.41
C SER A 47 -12.66 -13.81 44.01
N LEU A 48 -12.37 -12.95 43.04
CA LEU A 48 -12.61 -13.24 41.61
C LEU A 48 -11.78 -14.44 41.13
N LEU A 49 -10.51 -14.53 41.54
CA LEU A 49 -9.65 -15.66 41.19
C LEU A 49 -10.14 -16.98 41.79
N ILE A 50 -10.67 -16.96 43.02
CA ILE A 50 -11.29 -18.16 43.62
C ILE A 50 -12.59 -18.52 42.90
N LEU A 51 -13.41 -17.53 42.49
CA LEU A 51 -14.64 -17.77 41.72
C LEU A 51 -14.36 -18.40 40.33
N GLU A 52 -13.36 -17.92 39.61
CA GLU A 52 -12.94 -18.51 38.33
C GLU A 52 -12.38 -19.93 38.53
N ARG A 53 -11.52 -20.15 39.53
CA ARG A 53 -11.01 -21.50 39.86
C ARG A 53 -12.12 -22.47 40.22
N TRP A 54 -13.09 -22.05 41.04
CA TRP A 54 -14.27 -22.84 41.38
C TRP A 54 -15.11 -23.17 40.14
N THR A 55 -15.24 -22.24 39.19
CA THR A 55 -15.93 -22.48 37.91
C THR A 55 -15.20 -23.54 37.08
N TRP A 56 -13.86 -23.52 37.02
CA TRP A 56 -13.07 -24.56 36.36
C TRP A 56 -13.07 -25.92 37.08
N GLU A 57 -13.14 -25.92 38.42
CA GLU A 57 -13.39 -27.13 39.22
C GLU A 57 -14.77 -27.73 38.91
N LEU A 58 -15.80 -26.88 38.79
CA LEU A 58 -17.16 -27.28 38.41
C LEU A 58 -17.23 -27.85 36.98
N PHE A 59 -16.57 -27.21 36.01
CA PHE A 59 -16.47 -27.71 34.62
C PHE A 59 -15.71 -29.04 34.51
N SER A 60 -14.74 -29.30 35.40
CA SER A 60 -13.93 -30.51 35.41
C SER A 60 -14.60 -31.74 36.07
N GLN A 61 -15.82 -31.61 36.60
CA GLN A 61 -16.52 -32.73 37.25
C GLN A 61 -16.94 -33.81 36.23
N GLU A 62 -17.13 -35.05 36.69
CA GLU A 62 -17.58 -36.16 35.83
C GLU A 62 -19.06 -36.06 35.40
N SER A 63 -19.84 -35.17 36.04
CA SER A 63 -21.29 -35.03 35.82
C SER A 63 -21.71 -33.57 35.83
N HIS A 64 -22.38 -33.15 34.76
CA HIS A 64 -22.77 -31.77 34.51
C HIS A 64 -24.27 -31.53 34.70
N ALA A 65 -24.97 -32.40 35.44
CA ALA A 65 -26.43 -32.32 35.64
C ALA A 65 -26.92 -30.97 36.22
N TRP A 66 -26.05 -30.25 36.94
CA TRP A 66 -26.27 -28.89 37.45
C TRP A 66 -26.53 -27.86 36.34
N ILE A 67 -26.16 -28.14 35.08
CA ILE A 67 -26.22 -27.16 33.98
C ILE A 67 -27.63 -26.86 33.49
N HIS A 68 -28.61 -27.69 33.85
CA HIS A 68 -30.02 -27.44 33.57
C HIS A 68 -30.68 -26.55 34.63
N GLU A 69 -29.98 -26.23 35.74
CA GLU A 69 -30.47 -25.30 36.75
C GLU A 69 -30.23 -23.83 36.33
N THR A 70 -31.29 -23.03 36.39
CA THR A 70 -31.27 -21.63 35.94
C THR A 70 -30.31 -20.74 36.73
N SER A 71 -30.04 -21.07 38.00
CA SER A 71 -29.06 -20.39 38.86
C SER A 71 -27.64 -20.49 38.31
N TYR A 72 -27.21 -21.70 37.92
CA TYR A 72 -25.89 -21.93 37.32
C TYR A 72 -25.82 -21.30 35.93
N GLN A 73 -26.85 -21.46 35.10
CA GLN A 73 -26.91 -20.83 33.77
C GLN A 73 -26.76 -19.30 33.83
N GLN A 74 -27.44 -18.64 34.77
CA GLN A 74 -27.34 -17.20 34.99
C GLN A 74 -25.96 -16.78 35.50
N LEU A 75 -25.35 -17.56 36.41
CA LEU A 75 -23.99 -17.31 36.89
C LEU A 75 -22.98 -17.42 35.76
N LEU A 76 -22.98 -18.51 35.01
CA LEU A 76 -22.02 -18.75 33.92
C LEU A 76 -22.15 -17.68 32.82
N GLN A 77 -23.37 -17.34 32.41
CA GLN A 77 -23.59 -16.26 31.43
C GLN A 77 -23.10 -14.90 31.96
N THR A 78 -23.35 -14.60 33.23
CA THR A 78 -22.93 -13.33 33.85
C THR A 78 -21.41 -13.26 33.97
N LEU A 79 -20.76 -14.37 34.35
CA LEU A 79 -19.31 -14.45 34.51
C LEU A 79 -18.60 -14.35 33.16
N ALA A 80 -19.09 -15.03 32.12
CA ALA A 80 -18.60 -14.90 30.75
C ALA A 80 -18.70 -13.45 30.23
N THR A 81 -19.82 -12.76 30.46
CA THR A 81 -19.97 -11.34 30.08
C THR A 81 -19.13 -10.40 30.96
N PHE A 82 -18.87 -10.74 32.22
CA PHE A 82 -17.94 -10.00 33.08
C PHE A 82 -16.49 -10.14 32.58
N ASN A 83 -16.10 -11.32 32.11
CA ASN A 83 -14.79 -11.57 31.50
C ASN A 83 -14.62 -10.83 30.16
N GLU A 84 -15.68 -10.72 29.35
CA GLU A 84 -15.67 -9.85 28.16
C GLU A 84 -15.42 -8.38 28.54
N LYS A 85 -16.10 -7.87 29.58
CA LYS A 85 -15.86 -6.52 30.12
C LYS A 85 -14.43 -6.35 30.68
N LEU A 86 -13.89 -7.35 31.36
CA LEU A 86 -12.51 -7.35 31.89
C LEU A 86 -11.48 -7.15 30.76
N ILE A 87 -11.73 -7.73 29.59
CA ILE A 87 -10.85 -7.63 28.42
C ILE A 87 -10.92 -6.22 27.81
N PHE A 88 -12.12 -5.74 27.44
CA PHE A 88 -12.26 -4.52 26.62
C PHE A 88 -12.41 -3.20 27.41
N ASN A 89 -12.97 -3.26 28.62
CA ASN A 89 -13.39 -2.08 29.38
C ASN A 89 -12.43 -1.76 30.54
N CYS A 90 -11.89 -2.77 31.23
CA CYS A 90 -10.94 -2.60 32.34
C CYS A 90 -9.51 -2.30 31.87
N ARG A 91 -9.30 -1.15 31.20
CA ARG A 91 -8.01 -0.82 30.56
C ARG A 91 -6.87 -0.54 31.52
N ASP A 92 -7.16 -0.09 32.75
CA ASP A 92 -6.17 0.26 33.77
C ASP A 92 -5.62 -0.95 34.56
N ILE A 93 -6.13 -2.16 34.28
CA ILE A 93 -5.68 -3.41 34.89
C ILE A 93 -4.61 -4.05 34.01
N ASP A 94 -3.48 -4.42 34.61
CA ASP A 94 -2.34 -5.02 33.93
C ASP A 94 -2.65 -6.42 33.33
N ILE A 95 -1.81 -6.83 32.38
CA ILE A 95 -1.95 -8.09 31.65
C ILE A 95 -1.85 -9.31 32.57
N GLU A 96 -0.99 -9.31 33.58
CA GLU A 96 -0.79 -10.47 34.46
C GLU A 96 -2.02 -10.69 35.36
N THR A 97 -2.58 -9.61 35.90
CA THR A 97 -3.83 -9.64 36.68
C THR A 97 -5.01 -10.12 35.83
N LYS A 98 -5.14 -9.66 34.57
CA LYS A 98 -6.18 -10.17 33.65
C LYS A 98 -5.96 -11.63 33.27
N GLY A 99 -4.73 -11.98 32.89
CA GLY A 99 -4.34 -13.31 32.44
C GLY A 99 -4.51 -14.37 33.53
N SER A 100 -4.17 -14.04 34.78
CA SER A 100 -4.34 -14.95 35.92
C SER A 100 -5.80 -15.23 36.29
N LEU A 101 -6.73 -14.31 36.03
CA LEU A 101 -8.17 -14.56 36.15
C LEU A 101 -8.67 -15.47 35.03
N LEU A 102 -8.42 -15.08 33.78
CA LEU A 102 -8.91 -15.79 32.59
C LEU A 102 -8.30 -17.21 32.46
N PHE A 103 -6.98 -17.35 32.61
CA PHE A 103 -6.25 -18.62 32.54
C PHE A 103 -5.99 -19.22 33.93
N SER A 104 -6.99 -19.15 34.81
CA SER A 104 -6.96 -19.75 36.14
C SER A 104 -7.07 -21.29 36.14
N VAL A 105 -7.42 -21.89 35.00
CA VAL A 105 -7.57 -23.34 34.78
C VAL A 105 -6.26 -24.11 34.80
N THR A 106 -6.26 -25.33 35.35
CA THR A 106 -5.12 -26.25 35.29
C THR A 106 -5.16 -27.17 34.06
N ILE A 107 -4.01 -27.74 33.68
CA ILE A 107 -3.92 -28.69 32.56
C ILE A 107 -4.80 -29.92 32.78
N GLU A 108 -4.92 -30.40 34.02
CA GLU A 108 -5.78 -31.53 34.38
C GLU A 108 -7.27 -31.19 34.19
N GLN A 109 -7.71 -30.02 34.69
CA GLN A 109 -9.09 -29.56 34.56
C GLN A 109 -9.52 -29.42 33.10
N ILE A 110 -8.72 -28.72 32.27
CA ILE A 110 -9.08 -28.53 30.86
C ILE A 110 -9.02 -29.82 30.04
N ASN A 111 -8.13 -30.76 30.41
CA ASN A 111 -8.13 -32.10 29.82
C ASN A 111 -9.41 -32.88 30.15
N ASN A 112 -9.93 -32.79 31.38
CA ASN A 112 -11.20 -33.41 31.75
C ASN A 112 -12.39 -32.79 30.98
N VAL A 113 -12.38 -31.46 30.79
CA VAL A 113 -13.36 -30.75 29.95
C VAL A 113 -13.33 -31.29 28.52
N PHE A 114 -12.15 -31.42 27.89
CA PHE A 114 -12.04 -31.97 26.54
C PHE A 114 -12.47 -33.44 26.47
N LEU A 115 -12.06 -34.28 27.42
CA LEU A 115 -12.50 -35.68 27.50
C LEU A 115 -14.02 -35.83 27.68
N TYR A 116 -14.71 -34.84 28.27
CA TYR A 116 -16.17 -34.80 28.29
C TYR A 116 -16.74 -34.47 26.91
N ILE A 117 -16.23 -33.42 26.26
CA ILE A 117 -16.66 -32.98 24.92
C ILE A 117 -16.49 -34.12 23.88
N ASP A 118 -15.36 -34.84 23.92
CA ASP A 118 -15.08 -36.00 23.07
C ASP A 118 -16.07 -37.15 23.25
N ARG A 119 -16.60 -37.33 24.47
CA ARG A 119 -17.51 -38.42 24.84
C ARG A 119 -18.98 -38.04 24.70
N CYS A 120 -19.30 -36.75 24.69
CA CYS A 120 -20.68 -36.30 24.63
C CYS A 120 -21.30 -36.72 23.29
N ILE A 121 -22.49 -37.33 23.33
CA ILE A 121 -23.20 -37.80 22.13
C ILE A 121 -24.20 -36.73 21.66
N ASP A 122 -24.70 -35.89 22.56
CA ASP A 122 -25.54 -34.75 22.20
C ASP A 122 -24.69 -33.67 21.52
N ASP A 123 -25.06 -33.28 20.32
CA ASP A 123 -24.36 -32.24 19.56
C ASP A 123 -24.71 -30.84 20.05
N ASP A 124 -25.83 -30.66 20.76
CA ASP A 124 -26.33 -29.37 21.25
C ASP A 124 -26.30 -29.25 22.79
N ASP A 125 -25.41 -30.01 23.43
CA ASP A 125 -25.20 -29.99 24.88
C ASP A 125 -24.90 -28.55 25.39
N PRO A 126 -25.72 -28.01 26.33
CA PRO A 126 -25.50 -26.69 26.91
C PRO A 126 -24.10 -26.48 27.51
N PHE A 127 -23.43 -27.53 27.99
CA PHE A 127 -22.05 -27.45 28.50
C PHE A 127 -21.09 -26.92 27.44
N ILE A 128 -21.21 -27.44 26.23
CA ILE A 128 -20.35 -27.07 25.11
C ILE A 128 -20.59 -25.60 24.73
N ALA A 129 -21.85 -25.15 24.78
CA ALA A 129 -22.21 -23.74 24.57
C ALA A 129 -21.56 -22.79 25.60
N TYR A 130 -21.43 -23.19 26.88
CA TYR A 130 -20.70 -22.40 27.87
C TYR A 130 -19.18 -22.45 27.67
N ILE A 131 -18.59 -23.63 27.38
CA ILE A 131 -17.14 -23.72 27.12
C ILE A 131 -16.71 -22.85 25.92
N ILE A 132 -17.58 -22.70 24.90
CA ILE A 132 -17.37 -21.74 23.81
C ILE A 132 -17.17 -20.30 24.31
N LEU A 133 -17.94 -19.85 25.31
CA LEU A 133 -17.82 -18.48 25.83
C LEU A 133 -16.47 -18.24 26.55
N TRP A 134 -15.95 -19.24 27.27
CA TRP A 134 -14.62 -19.15 27.87
C TRP A 134 -13.52 -19.18 26.81
N LEU A 135 -13.60 -20.08 25.82
CA LEU A 135 -12.64 -20.11 24.71
C LEU A 135 -12.66 -18.83 23.87
N ASP A 136 -13.81 -18.22 23.64
CA ASP A 136 -13.93 -16.90 23.02
C ASP A 136 -13.18 -15.85 23.84
N ASN A 137 -13.48 -15.72 25.13
CA ASN A 137 -12.83 -14.75 26.02
C ASN A 137 -11.31 -14.95 26.07
N HIS A 138 -10.84 -16.19 26.20
CA HIS A 138 -9.41 -16.52 26.11
C HIS A 138 -8.82 -16.04 24.79
N SER A 139 -9.50 -16.31 23.67
CA SER A 139 -9.04 -15.96 22.33
C SER A 139 -9.02 -14.44 22.09
N HIS A 140 -10.03 -13.71 22.56
CA HIS A 140 -10.06 -12.25 22.55
C HIS A 140 -8.87 -11.68 23.35
N PHE A 141 -8.65 -12.17 24.57
CA PHE A 141 -7.52 -11.75 25.39
C PHE A 141 -6.16 -12.04 24.73
N LEU A 142 -5.95 -13.23 24.15
CA LEU A 142 -4.70 -13.57 23.45
C LEU A 142 -4.52 -12.74 22.17
N PHE A 143 -5.61 -12.50 21.43
CA PHE A 143 -5.60 -11.63 20.25
C PHE A 143 -5.20 -10.19 20.58
N ASP A 144 -5.40 -9.72 21.82
CA ASP A 144 -4.96 -8.40 22.30
C ASP A 144 -3.70 -8.42 23.21
N ASN A 145 -3.26 -9.60 23.69
CA ASN A 145 -2.04 -9.77 24.52
C ASN A 145 -1.13 -10.93 24.03
N LEU A 146 -0.37 -10.75 22.94
CA LEU A 146 0.45 -11.84 22.34
C LEU A 146 1.62 -12.27 23.23
N GLN A 147 2.13 -11.34 24.03
CA GLN A 147 3.24 -11.53 24.95
C GLN A 147 2.89 -12.38 26.17
N TYR A 148 1.59 -12.55 26.48
CA TYR A 148 1.17 -13.36 27.62
C TYR A 148 1.29 -14.85 27.29
N ALA A 149 2.15 -15.56 28.02
CA ALA A 149 2.43 -16.97 27.81
C ALA A 149 2.26 -17.77 29.10
N SER A 150 1.56 -18.90 29.02
CA SER A 150 1.32 -19.84 30.12
C SER A 150 1.40 -21.27 29.58
N PRO A 151 1.95 -22.25 30.31
CA PRO A 151 1.94 -23.66 29.90
C PRO A 151 0.54 -24.18 29.55
N VAL A 152 -0.50 -23.62 30.19
CA VAL A 152 -1.91 -23.92 29.94
C VAL A 152 -2.32 -23.51 28.52
N ILE A 153 -1.92 -22.32 28.05
CA ILE A 153 -2.19 -21.85 26.67
C ILE A 153 -1.52 -22.78 25.66
N GLY A 154 -0.27 -23.15 25.92
CA GLY A 154 0.47 -24.12 25.10
C GLY A 154 -0.24 -25.47 25.00
N TYR A 155 -0.72 -26.00 26.12
CA TYR A 155 -1.47 -27.25 26.17
C TYR A 155 -2.78 -27.16 25.39
N ILE A 156 -3.59 -26.11 25.64
CA ILE A 156 -4.88 -25.90 24.97
C ILE A 156 -4.70 -25.77 23.46
N GLY A 157 -3.77 -24.92 23.01
CA GLY A 157 -3.52 -24.69 21.58
C GLY A 157 -3.08 -25.96 20.85
N GLN A 158 -2.14 -26.71 21.44
CA GLN A 158 -1.65 -27.97 20.86
C GLN A 158 -2.71 -29.08 20.92
N TYR A 159 -3.54 -29.15 21.97
CA TYR A 159 -4.63 -30.13 22.06
C TYR A 159 -5.71 -29.83 21.01
N ILE A 160 -6.21 -28.60 20.95
CA ILE A 160 -7.24 -28.18 20.00
C ILE A 160 -6.78 -28.40 18.56
N LEU A 161 -5.53 -28.06 18.24
CA LEU A 161 -4.98 -28.25 16.90
C LEU A 161 -5.02 -29.73 16.47
N ASN A 162 -4.51 -30.63 17.31
CA ASN A 162 -4.36 -32.05 16.96
C ASN A 162 -5.69 -32.82 17.01
N ASN A 163 -6.52 -32.57 18.01
CA ASN A 163 -7.72 -33.37 18.28
C ASN A 163 -9.00 -32.78 17.67
N TYR A 164 -9.06 -31.47 17.44
CA TYR A 164 -10.25 -30.81 16.85
C TYR A 164 -9.98 -30.26 15.45
N ILE A 165 -8.99 -29.39 15.23
CA ILE A 165 -8.78 -28.78 13.90
C ILE A 165 -8.35 -29.82 12.85
N MET A 166 -7.38 -30.67 13.17
CA MET A 166 -6.90 -31.72 12.25
C MET A 166 -7.74 -33.01 12.29
N SER A 167 -8.96 -32.95 12.85
CA SER A 167 -9.89 -34.08 12.98
C SER A 167 -10.75 -34.31 11.73
N LYS A 168 -11.33 -35.52 11.60
CA LYS A 168 -12.28 -35.83 10.53
C LYS A 168 -13.60 -35.11 10.73
N GLU A 169 -13.99 -34.92 11.98
CA GLU A 169 -15.19 -34.28 12.47
C GLU A 169 -15.23 -32.81 12.01
N TYR A 170 -14.12 -32.08 12.15
CA TYR A 170 -13.95 -30.74 11.59
C TYR A 170 -14.11 -30.71 10.07
N LYS A 171 -13.55 -31.70 9.34
CA LYS A 171 -13.73 -31.81 7.88
C LYS A 171 -15.20 -32.03 7.50
N ILE A 172 -15.95 -32.80 8.29
CA ILE A 172 -17.39 -33.02 8.10
C ILE A 172 -18.15 -31.70 8.30
N TYR A 173 -17.87 -30.95 9.36
CA TYR A 173 -18.51 -29.65 9.61
C TYR A 173 -18.16 -28.60 8.55
N LEU A 174 -16.91 -28.54 8.07
CA LEU A 174 -16.54 -27.73 6.90
C LEU A 174 -17.29 -28.16 5.63
N THR A 175 -17.45 -29.47 5.40
CA THR A 175 -18.21 -30.00 4.26
C THR A 175 -19.70 -29.62 4.35
N GLN A 176 -20.28 -29.57 5.55
CA GLN A 176 -21.64 -29.08 5.77
C GLN A 176 -21.75 -27.58 5.44
N LEU A 177 -20.77 -26.75 5.81
CA LEU A 177 -20.76 -25.31 5.47
C LEU A 177 -20.71 -25.04 3.97
N ARG A 178 -20.27 -25.97 3.14
CA ARG A 178 -20.25 -25.79 1.67
C ARG A 178 -21.64 -25.82 1.03
N GLN A 179 -22.70 -26.07 1.81
CA GLN A 179 -24.08 -26.04 1.30
C GLN A 179 -24.60 -24.59 1.18
N PRO A 180 -25.24 -24.20 0.06
CA PRO A 180 -25.70 -22.83 -0.19
C PRO A 180 -26.92 -22.40 0.63
N HIS A 181 -27.65 -23.36 1.19
CA HIS A 181 -28.82 -23.14 2.04
C HIS A 181 -28.64 -23.93 3.33
N LEU A 182 -28.25 -23.22 4.39
CA LEU A 182 -28.04 -23.80 5.72
C LEU A 182 -29.30 -23.62 6.57
N SER A 183 -29.77 -24.71 7.19
CA SER A 183 -30.79 -24.65 8.24
C SER A 183 -30.13 -24.23 9.56
N HIS A 184 -30.84 -23.48 10.40
CA HIS A 184 -30.36 -23.14 11.76
C HIS A 184 -29.98 -24.39 12.58
N SER A 185 -30.66 -25.52 12.33
CA SER A 185 -30.38 -26.82 12.98
C SER A 185 -29.00 -27.43 12.69
N ILE A 186 -28.20 -26.84 11.78
CA ILE A 186 -26.82 -27.28 11.52
C ILE A 186 -25.86 -26.69 12.57
N PHE A 187 -26.18 -25.52 13.13
CA PHE A 187 -25.30 -24.79 14.06
C PHE A 187 -25.47 -25.25 15.51
N THR A 188 -25.24 -26.54 15.76
CA THR A 188 -25.25 -27.12 17.12
C THR A 188 -24.07 -26.60 17.95
N ALA A 189 -24.15 -26.75 19.27
CA ALA A 189 -23.06 -26.39 20.19
C ALA A 189 -21.70 -27.01 19.78
N LYS A 190 -21.64 -28.31 19.43
CA LYS A 190 -20.40 -28.93 18.91
C LYS A 190 -19.93 -28.32 17.61
N PHE A 191 -20.83 -28.10 16.65
CA PHE A 191 -20.48 -27.49 15.38
C PHE A 191 -19.80 -26.13 15.59
N LEU A 192 -20.37 -25.29 16.46
CA LEU A 192 -19.82 -23.97 16.80
C LEU A 192 -18.53 -24.05 17.61
N PHE A 193 -18.38 -25.05 18.47
CA PHE A 193 -17.13 -25.32 19.20
C PHE A 193 -15.99 -25.65 18.22
N TYR A 194 -16.21 -26.58 17.30
CA TYR A 194 -15.21 -26.98 16.31
C TYR A 194 -14.91 -25.86 15.30
N VAL A 195 -15.92 -25.27 14.67
CA VAL A 195 -15.71 -24.35 13.54
C VAL A 195 -15.39 -22.92 13.98
N ALA A 196 -16.01 -22.41 15.04
CA ALA A 196 -15.80 -21.03 15.50
C ALA A 196 -14.80 -20.94 16.65
N ALA A 197 -15.06 -21.59 17.78
CA ALA A 197 -14.26 -21.39 19.01
C ALA A 197 -12.83 -21.95 18.88
N CYS A 198 -12.69 -23.20 18.41
CA CYS A 198 -11.38 -23.83 18.21
C CYS A 198 -10.54 -23.08 17.16
N SER A 199 -11.13 -22.71 16.01
CA SER A 199 -10.46 -21.91 14.97
C SER A 199 -10.00 -20.55 15.51
N TYR A 200 -10.80 -19.89 16.34
CA TYR A 200 -10.45 -18.59 16.90
C TYR A 200 -9.35 -18.67 17.97
N PHE A 201 -9.36 -19.71 18.79
CA PHE A 201 -8.27 -19.99 19.73
C PHE A 201 -6.97 -20.31 18.99
N CYS A 202 -7.02 -21.22 18.02
CA CYS A 202 -5.86 -21.57 17.20
C CYS A 202 -5.32 -20.37 16.42
N ASN A 203 -6.17 -19.45 15.93
CA ASN A 203 -5.72 -18.20 15.33
C ASN A 203 -4.83 -17.39 16.29
N SER A 204 -5.32 -17.15 17.51
CA SER A 204 -4.59 -16.35 18.49
C SER A 204 -3.32 -17.04 18.98
N PHE A 205 -3.35 -18.38 19.06
CA PHE A 205 -2.21 -19.24 19.43
C PHE A 205 -1.10 -19.27 18.37
N LEU A 206 -1.42 -19.49 17.09
CA LEU A 206 -0.43 -19.59 15.99
C LEU A 206 0.35 -18.29 15.75
N ILE A 207 -0.17 -17.16 16.21
CA ILE A 207 0.47 -15.86 16.10
C ILE A 207 1.50 -15.64 17.23
N GLN A 208 1.48 -16.44 18.31
CA GLN A 208 2.46 -16.36 19.40
C GLN A 208 3.78 -17.05 19.01
N GLU A 209 4.87 -16.27 19.00
CA GLU A 209 6.23 -16.75 18.67
C GLU A 209 6.77 -17.82 19.67
N ALA A 210 6.11 -18.03 20.82
CA ALA A 210 6.53 -18.92 21.91
C ALA A 210 6.26 -20.42 21.70
N TYR A 211 5.35 -20.81 20.79
CA TYR A 211 4.89 -22.19 20.63
C TYR A 211 5.20 -22.75 19.23
N SER A 212 6.50 -22.80 18.90
CA SER A 212 7.04 -23.09 17.57
C SER A 212 6.99 -24.56 17.10
N SER A 213 6.15 -25.41 17.72
CA SER A 213 6.01 -26.84 17.38
C SER A 213 4.97 -27.15 16.30
N CYS A 214 4.17 -26.16 15.90
CA CYS A 214 3.17 -26.33 14.85
C CYS A 214 3.80 -26.23 13.45
N ASN A 215 3.26 -26.96 12.46
CA ASN A 215 3.54 -26.76 11.03
C ASN A 215 2.35 -26.09 10.31
N PRO A 216 2.37 -24.75 10.13
CA PRO A 216 1.30 -24.01 9.43
C PRO A 216 1.05 -24.46 7.99
N ASP A 217 2.06 -25.02 7.33
CA ASP A 217 1.95 -25.48 5.94
C ASP A 217 0.97 -26.65 5.83
N GLU A 218 0.99 -27.59 6.79
CA GLU A 218 0.07 -28.73 6.86
C GLU A 218 -1.37 -28.28 7.13
N ILE A 219 -1.57 -27.28 7.99
CA ILE A 219 -2.91 -26.71 8.27
C ILE A 219 -3.49 -26.06 7.01
N ILE A 220 -2.70 -25.26 6.29
CA ILE A 220 -3.16 -24.60 5.07
C ILE A 220 -3.47 -25.63 3.98
N GLN A 221 -2.63 -26.65 3.78
CA GLN A 221 -2.92 -27.75 2.85
C GLN A 221 -4.19 -28.52 3.23
N TYR A 222 -4.50 -28.63 4.52
CA TYR A 222 -5.70 -29.30 5.00
C TYR A 222 -6.97 -28.45 4.86
N LEU A 223 -6.87 -27.13 5.03
CA LEU A 223 -8.00 -26.21 5.10
C LEU A 223 -8.36 -25.55 3.75
N SER A 224 -7.39 -25.39 2.85
CA SER A 224 -7.51 -24.51 1.66
C SER A 224 -8.79 -24.71 0.85
N ASP A 225 -9.07 -25.94 0.45
CA ASP A 225 -10.10 -26.25 -0.54
C ASP A 225 -11.50 -25.99 0.01
N ASP A 226 -11.75 -26.36 1.27
CA ASP A 226 -13.04 -26.10 1.91
C ASP A 226 -13.19 -24.61 2.25
N TYR A 227 -12.14 -23.94 2.72
CA TYR A 227 -12.17 -22.51 2.98
C TYR A 227 -12.53 -21.70 1.73
N LEU A 228 -11.86 -21.97 0.59
CA LEU A 228 -12.12 -21.29 -0.66
C LEU A 228 -13.55 -21.55 -1.17
N GLU A 229 -14.04 -22.78 -1.05
CA GLU A 229 -15.40 -23.14 -1.49
C GLU A 229 -16.49 -22.56 -0.56
N ILE A 230 -16.29 -22.54 0.77
CA ILE A 230 -17.20 -21.91 1.73
C ILE A 230 -17.34 -20.41 1.41
N ILE A 231 -16.22 -19.71 1.19
CA ILE A 231 -16.23 -18.30 0.81
C ILE A 231 -16.86 -18.10 -0.56
N HIS A 232 -16.60 -18.98 -1.54
CA HIS A 232 -17.25 -18.93 -2.85
C HIS A 232 -18.77 -19.00 -2.72
N VAL A 233 -19.29 -20.05 -2.06
CA VAL A 233 -20.72 -20.34 -1.92
C VAL A 233 -21.46 -19.20 -1.21
N HIS A 234 -20.95 -18.75 -0.06
CA HIS A 234 -21.64 -17.76 0.77
C HIS A 234 -21.41 -16.31 0.34
N SER A 235 -20.42 -16.03 -0.52
CA SER A 235 -20.20 -14.67 -1.02
C SER A 235 -21.39 -14.09 -1.81
N TYR A 236 -22.28 -14.92 -2.37
CA TYR A 236 -23.42 -14.43 -3.17
C TYR A 236 -24.72 -14.23 -2.37
N ASN A 237 -24.78 -14.68 -1.11
CA ASN A 237 -26.01 -14.71 -0.30
C ASN A 237 -25.86 -13.96 1.04
N VAL A 238 -24.90 -13.04 1.15
CA VAL A 238 -24.50 -12.34 2.40
C VAL A 238 -25.67 -11.76 3.21
N ALA A 239 -26.69 -11.23 2.52
CA ALA A 239 -27.88 -10.66 3.16
C ALA A 239 -28.79 -11.69 3.88
N SER A 240 -28.59 -12.99 3.67
CA SER A 240 -29.31 -14.08 4.35
C SER A 240 -28.48 -14.80 5.41
N TRP A 241 -27.28 -14.31 5.76
CA TRP A 241 -26.46 -14.94 6.79
C TRP A 241 -27.10 -14.81 8.18
N SER A 242 -27.14 -15.92 8.91
CA SER A 242 -27.46 -15.91 10.34
C SER A 242 -26.25 -15.45 11.16
N LYS A 243 -26.45 -15.17 12.45
CA LYS A 243 -25.35 -14.79 13.35
C LYS A 243 -24.32 -15.91 13.48
N GLU A 244 -24.79 -17.15 13.48
CA GLU A 244 -23.97 -18.36 13.59
C GLU A 244 -23.10 -18.55 12.34
N LEU A 245 -23.66 -18.31 11.14
CA LEU A 245 -22.91 -18.35 9.88
C LEU A 245 -21.87 -17.23 9.79
N LEU A 246 -22.27 -15.99 10.13
CA LEU A 246 -21.37 -14.84 10.20
C LEU A 246 -20.19 -15.14 11.14
N ARG A 247 -20.47 -15.64 12.34
CA ARG A 247 -19.47 -16.04 13.33
C ARG A 247 -18.52 -17.10 12.78
N CYS A 248 -19.03 -18.19 12.18
CA CYS A 248 -18.19 -19.23 11.57
C CYS A 248 -17.26 -18.66 10.48
N ILE A 249 -17.81 -17.86 9.56
CA ILE A 249 -17.02 -17.26 8.47
C ILE A 249 -15.99 -16.26 9.01
N ALA A 250 -16.35 -15.42 9.99
CA ALA A 250 -15.44 -14.48 10.63
C ALA A 250 -14.24 -15.19 11.28
N ARG A 251 -14.49 -16.27 12.04
CA ARG A 251 -13.41 -17.02 12.71
C ARG A 251 -12.58 -17.84 11.71
N LEU A 252 -13.18 -18.44 10.68
CA LEU A 252 -12.46 -19.16 9.61
C LEU A 252 -11.56 -18.25 8.77
N VAL A 253 -12.03 -17.06 8.37
CA VAL A 253 -11.22 -16.06 7.66
C VAL A 253 -10.06 -15.58 8.55
N SER A 254 -10.34 -15.31 9.83
CA SER A 254 -9.31 -14.90 10.78
C SER A 254 -8.26 -16.00 10.99
N PHE A 255 -8.67 -17.25 11.15
CA PHE A 255 -7.78 -18.41 11.34
C PHE A 255 -6.90 -18.69 10.12
N THR A 256 -7.48 -18.65 8.91
CA THR A 256 -6.74 -18.82 7.66
C THR A 256 -5.68 -17.71 7.49
N LEU A 257 -6.04 -16.47 7.85
CA LEU A 257 -5.11 -15.35 7.89
C LEU A 257 -3.96 -15.56 8.89
N GLY A 258 -4.26 -16.01 10.12
CA GLY A 258 -3.24 -16.29 11.14
C GLY A 258 -2.25 -17.38 10.70
N CYS A 259 -2.75 -18.45 10.07
CA CYS A 259 -1.92 -19.48 9.47
C CYS A 259 -0.95 -18.90 8.43
N CYS A 260 -1.43 -18.02 7.52
CA CYS A 260 -0.59 -17.34 6.54
C CYS A 260 0.43 -16.33 7.15
N TRP A 261 0.20 -15.84 8.38
CA TRP A 261 1.10 -14.87 9.03
C TRP A 261 2.26 -15.52 9.81
N SER A 262 2.05 -16.75 10.28
CA SER A 262 2.91 -17.47 11.22
C SER A 262 4.37 -17.66 10.78
N ASN A 263 4.68 -17.64 9.47
CA ASN A 263 6.04 -17.82 8.94
C ASN A 263 6.47 -16.64 8.03
N ARG A 264 6.87 -15.53 8.65
CA ARG A 264 7.23 -14.26 7.97
C ARG A 264 8.36 -14.35 6.92
N ALA A 265 9.11 -15.45 6.86
CA ALA A 265 10.31 -15.57 6.04
C ALA A 265 10.09 -16.25 4.68
N LYS A 266 9.00 -16.99 4.49
CA LYS A 266 8.72 -17.74 3.26
C LYS A 266 7.21 -17.71 2.98
N ASN A 267 6.79 -17.06 1.90
CA ASN A 267 5.37 -16.89 1.53
C ASN A 267 4.67 -18.17 1.02
N ILE A 268 5.14 -19.35 1.45
CA ILE A 268 4.72 -20.68 0.99
C ILE A 268 3.24 -20.93 1.29
N GLN A 269 2.74 -20.44 2.43
CA GLN A 269 1.33 -20.58 2.81
C GLN A 269 0.41 -19.86 1.81
N MET A 270 0.77 -18.64 1.40
CA MET A 270 0.02 -17.88 0.40
C MET A 270 0.12 -18.47 -1.01
N GLU A 271 1.22 -19.15 -1.34
CA GLU A 271 1.36 -19.91 -2.59
C GLU A 271 0.57 -21.22 -2.58
N THR A 272 0.43 -21.85 -1.42
CA THR A 272 -0.37 -23.06 -1.21
C THR A 272 -1.87 -22.74 -1.23
N LEU A 273 -2.30 -21.68 -0.54
CA LEU A 273 -3.69 -21.22 -0.52
C LEU A 273 -4.13 -20.65 -1.88
N PHE A 274 -3.23 -19.96 -2.60
CA PHE A 274 -3.53 -19.39 -3.92
C PHE A 274 -2.49 -19.86 -4.96
N PRO A 275 -2.61 -21.10 -5.46
CA PRO A 275 -1.66 -21.68 -6.42
C PRO A 275 -1.72 -21.03 -7.81
N THR A 276 -2.77 -20.24 -8.09
CA THR A 276 -2.89 -19.45 -9.32
C THR A 276 -3.37 -18.03 -9.02
N GLU A 277 -2.99 -17.07 -9.87
CA GLU A 277 -3.50 -15.69 -9.78
C GLU A 277 -5.03 -15.62 -9.95
N LYS A 278 -5.60 -16.52 -10.75
CA LYS A 278 -7.05 -16.64 -10.92
C LYS A 278 -7.75 -17.02 -9.60
N ALA A 279 -7.16 -17.92 -8.80
CA ALA A 279 -7.69 -18.26 -7.49
C ALA A 279 -7.64 -17.06 -6.52
N ALA A 280 -6.49 -16.39 -6.44
CA ALA A 280 -6.33 -15.17 -5.62
C ALA A 280 -7.34 -14.08 -6.01
N ARG A 281 -7.49 -13.82 -7.32
CA ARG A 281 -8.45 -12.85 -7.85
C ARG A 281 -9.90 -13.22 -7.52
N ASN A 282 -10.32 -14.45 -7.81
CA ASN A 282 -11.69 -14.90 -7.55
C ASN A 282 -12.04 -14.74 -6.06
N HIS A 283 -11.12 -15.15 -5.19
CA HIS A 283 -11.30 -15.04 -3.75
C HIS A 283 -11.35 -13.58 -3.28
N PHE A 284 -10.50 -12.70 -3.81
CA PHE A 284 -10.56 -11.26 -3.55
C PHE A 284 -11.90 -10.65 -3.97
N GLU A 285 -12.43 -11.03 -5.14
CA GLU A 285 -13.75 -10.57 -5.63
C GLU A 285 -14.90 -11.04 -4.71
N GLN A 286 -14.85 -12.27 -4.20
CA GLN A 286 -15.81 -12.85 -3.26
C GLN A 286 -15.79 -12.12 -1.91
N LEU A 287 -14.60 -11.94 -1.33
CA LEU A 287 -14.41 -11.18 -0.09
C LEU A 287 -14.82 -9.71 -0.23
N LEU A 288 -14.57 -9.09 -1.39
CA LEU A 288 -15.04 -7.72 -1.69
C LEU A 288 -16.57 -7.65 -1.77
N TYR A 289 -17.24 -8.72 -2.21
CA TYR A 289 -18.70 -8.78 -2.11
C TYR A 289 -19.14 -8.82 -0.64
N ILE A 290 -18.53 -9.66 0.19
CA ILE A 290 -18.81 -9.80 1.62
C ILE A 290 -18.67 -8.46 2.37
N ILE A 291 -17.53 -7.77 2.26
CA ILE A 291 -17.37 -6.47 2.96
C ILE A 291 -18.15 -5.32 2.32
N SER A 292 -18.71 -5.49 1.11
CA SER A 292 -19.61 -4.50 0.51
C SER A 292 -21.04 -4.54 1.06
N TYR A 293 -21.34 -5.46 1.98
CA TYR A 293 -22.64 -5.53 2.65
C TYR A 293 -22.74 -4.51 3.80
N GLU A 294 -23.61 -3.52 3.61
CA GLU A 294 -23.75 -2.33 4.47
C GLU A 294 -23.93 -2.61 5.98
N PRO A 295 -24.73 -3.60 6.42
CA PRO A 295 -24.86 -3.92 7.85
C PRO A 295 -23.58 -4.40 8.54
N PHE A 296 -22.57 -4.91 7.82
CA PHE A 296 -21.33 -5.34 8.47
C PHE A 296 -20.46 -4.14 8.86
N TYR A 297 -20.18 -3.22 7.95
CA TYR A 297 -19.36 -2.06 8.28
C TYR A 297 -20.08 -1.03 9.17
N LYS A 298 -21.42 -0.96 9.12
CA LYS A 298 -22.20 -0.18 10.10
C LYS A 298 -22.16 -0.72 11.54
N GLN A 299 -21.79 -1.98 11.74
CA GLN A 299 -21.69 -2.60 13.06
C GLN A 299 -20.25 -2.72 13.57
N ILE A 300 -19.30 -2.00 12.97
CA ILE A 300 -17.91 -1.94 13.48
C ILE A 300 -17.91 -1.30 14.87
N LYS A 301 -17.61 -2.10 15.90
CA LYS A 301 -17.35 -1.64 17.26
C LYS A 301 -15.92 -1.12 17.41
N LYS A 302 -15.68 -0.26 18.42
CA LYS A 302 -14.36 0.29 18.76
C LYS A 302 -13.30 -0.79 19.00
N ASP A 303 -13.66 -1.86 19.71
CA ASP A 303 -12.79 -2.98 20.04
C ASP A 303 -13.34 -4.26 19.35
N ARG A 304 -12.56 -5.35 19.26
CA ARG A 304 -12.93 -6.57 18.49
C ARG A 304 -13.96 -7.47 19.21
N SER A 305 -15.02 -6.89 19.78
CA SER A 305 -16.07 -7.56 20.56
C SER A 305 -17.31 -7.97 19.75
N ASN A 306 -17.19 -8.12 18.43
CA ASN A 306 -18.20 -8.73 17.56
C ASN A 306 -17.60 -9.32 16.28
N ASP A 307 -18.34 -10.26 15.69
CA ASP A 307 -17.95 -10.98 14.49
C ASP A 307 -17.82 -10.07 13.25
N GLU A 308 -18.60 -8.99 13.13
CA GLU A 308 -18.48 -8.04 12.03
C GLU A 308 -17.12 -7.32 12.02
N THR A 309 -16.66 -6.79 13.17
CA THR A 309 -15.35 -6.13 13.27
C THR A 309 -14.22 -7.13 13.00
N ILE A 310 -14.33 -8.37 13.48
CA ILE A 310 -13.36 -9.45 13.22
C ILE A 310 -13.32 -9.80 11.72
N LEU A 311 -14.47 -9.99 11.09
CA LEU A 311 -14.58 -10.31 9.66
C LEU A 311 -13.97 -9.21 8.80
N VAL A 312 -14.40 -7.95 8.99
CA VAL A 312 -13.93 -6.82 8.18
C VAL A 312 -12.43 -6.60 8.38
N GLY A 313 -11.93 -6.58 9.62
CA GLY A 313 -10.50 -6.42 9.92
C GLY A 313 -9.63 -7.53 9.31
N SER A 314 -10.07 -8.78 9.41
CA SER A 314 -9.34 -9.92 8.83
C SER A 314 -9.37 -9.92 7.29
N ILE A 315 -10.49 -9.54 6.66
CA ILE A 315 -10.56 -9.41 5.19
C ILE A 315 -9.65 -8.28 4.69
N LEU A 316 -9.65 -7.11 5.33
CA LEU A 316 -8.78 -5.99 4.94
C LEU A 316 -7.29 -6.34 5.09
N THR A 317 -6.93 -7.06 6.14
CA THR A 317 -5.57 -7.56 6.33
C THR A 317 -5.19 -8.56 5.23
N LEU A 318 -6.08 -9.49 4.88
CA LEU A 318 -5.88 -10.44 3.79
C LEU A 318 -5.79 -9.75 2.41
N PHE A 319 -6.52 -8.66 2.18
CA PHE A 319 -6.37 -7.83 0.99
C PHE A 319 -4.96 -7.27 0.87
N ILE A 320 -4.41 -6.67 1.94
CA ILE A 320 -3.03 -6.15 1.96
C ILE A 320 -2.03 -7.25 1.60
N LEU A 321 -2.20 -8.47 2.13
CA LEU A 321 -1.34 -9.62 1.80
C LEU A 321 -1.46 -10.05 0.32
N ILE A 322 -2.68 -10.23 -0.20
CA ILE A 322 -2.91 -10.63 -1.60
C ILE A 322 -2.34 -9.59 -2.58
N ILE A 323 -2.60 -8.31 -2.33
CA ILE A 323 -2.19 -7.19 -3.20
C ILE A 323 -0.65 -7.11 -3.29
N ARG A 324 0.07 -7.40 -2.21
CA ARG A 324 1.54 -7.38 -2.20
C ARG A 324 2.18 -8.61 -2.85
N MET A 325 1.53 -9.77 -2.71
CA MET A 325 2.08 -11.07 -3.10
C MET A 325 1.91 -11.46 -4.58
N ARG A 326 1.06 -10.76 -5.34
CA ARG A 326 0.67 -11.14 -6.71
C ARG A 326 0.79 -9.99 -7.70
N GLU A 327 0.61 -10.25 -9.00
CA GLU A 327 0.39 -9.18 -9.95
C GLU A 327 -1.01 -8.59 -9.76
N THR A 328 -1.08 -7.27 -9.72
CA THR A 328 -2.30 -6.51 -9.40
C THR A 328 -3.00 -5.96 -10.65
N ASN A 329 -2.62 -6.45 -11.83
CA ASN A 329 -3.12 -5.99 -13.13
C ASN A 329 -4.65 -6.06 -13.28
N TRP A 330 -5.31 -6.93 -12.50
CA TRP A 330 -6.77 -7.10 -12.45
C TRP A 330 -7.48 -6.17 -11.45
N LEU A 331 -6.77 -5.55 -10.48
CA LEU A 331 -7.36 -4.60 -9.54
C LEU A 331 -7.90 -3.36 -10.25
N SER A 332 -7.35 -3.00 -11.42
CA SER A 332 -7.85 -1.89 -12.27
C SER A 332 -9.32 -2.06 -12.68
N HIS A 333 -9.82 -3.29 -12.75
CA HIS A 333 -11.23 -3.60 -13.07
C HIS A 333 -12.15 -3.54 -11.84
N LEU A 334 -11.59 -3.65 -10.63
CA LEU A 334 -12.32 -3.65 -9.37
C LEU A 334 -12.17 -2.33 -8.61
N SER A 335 -11.23 -1.47 -9.03
CA SER A 335 -10.79 -0.26 -8.32
C SER A 335 -11.95 0.63 -7.92
N THR A 336 -12.95 0.85 -8.79
CA THR A 336 -14.12 1.67 -8.47
C THR A 336 -14.95 1.08 -7.33
N LYS A 337 -15.31 -0.22 -7.37
CA LYS A 337 -16.11 -0.87 -6.31
C LYS A 337 -15.30 -0.98 -5.01
N LEU A 338 -14.03 -1.33 -5.13
CA LEU A 338 -13.11 -1.43 -3.99
C LEU A 338 -12.97 -0.05 -3.31
N ARG A 339 -12.67 1.01 -4.08
CA ARG A 339 -12.59 2.39 -3.59
C ARG A 339 -13.87 2.83 -2.88
N THR A 340 -15.05 2.65 -3.47
CA THR A 340 -16.31 3.07 -2.82
C THR A 340 -16.57 2.29 -1.53
N THR A 341 -16.38 0.97 -1.54
CA THR A 341 -16.59 0.12 -0.35
C THR A 341 -15.65 0.50 0.78
N ILE A 342 -14.35 0.64 0.48
CA ILE A 342 -13.34 0.96 1.50
C ILE A 342 -13.52 2.39 2.05
N LEU A 343 -13.96 3.35 1.23
CA LEU A 343 -14.31 4.69 1.72
C LEU A 343 -15.53 4.66 2.66
N SER A 344 -16.58 3.89 2.35
CA SER A 344 -17.72 3.72 3.26
C SER A 344 -17.34 3.01 4.57
N ILE A 345 -16.38 2.08 4.54
CA ILE A 345 -15.80 1.49 5.75
C ILE A 345 -15.05 2.56 6.55
N ILE A 346 -14.21 3.38 5.93
CA ILE A 346 -13.47 4.47 6.61
C ILE A 346 -14.43 5.48 7.26
N GLU A 347 -15.51 5.87 6.58
CA GLU A 347 -16.52 6.80 7.11
C GLU A 347 -17.30 6.24 8.31
N THR A 348 -17.31 4.91 8.50
CA THR A 348 -18.02 4.21 9.59
C THR A 348 -17.12 3.58 10.65
N ALA A 349 -15.81 3.46 10.38
CA ALA A 349 -14.87 2.78 11.26
C ALA A 349 -14.56 3.57 12.54
N ILE A 350 -15.08 3.09 13.66
CA ILE A 350 -14.71 3.52 15.02
C ILE A 350 -13.45 2.76 15.51
N ASN A 351 -13.11 1.64 14.88
CA ASN A 351 -11.97 0.79 15.21
C ASN A 351 -10.69 1.24 14.50
N ASP A 352 -9.62 1.44 15.27
CA ASP A 352 -8.33 1.91 14.75
C ASP A 352 -7.68 0.93 13.76
N GLU A 353 -7.79 -0.39 13.99
CA GLU A 353 -7.22 -1.44 13.12
C GLU A 353 -7.96 -1.54 11.77
N VAL A 354 -9.29 -1.45 11.78
CA VAL A 354 -10.11 -1.46 10.56
C VAL A 354 -9.87 -0.20 9.74
N ALA A 355 -9.79 0.97 10.37
CA ALA A 355 -9.42 2.22 9.71
C ALA A 355 -8.02 2.12 9.09
N LEU A 356 -7.03 1.63 9.85
CA LEU A 356 -5.67 1.38 9.40
C LEU A 356 -5.63 0.50 8.13
N CYS A 357 -6.24 -0.69 8.21
CA CYS A 357 -6.17 -1.66 7.13
C CYS A 357 -6.94 -1.16 5.89
N SER A 358 -8.04 -0.42 6.09
CA SER A 358 -8.75 0.26 5.00
C SER A 358 -7.85 1.27 4.27
N TYR A 359 -7.13 2.12 5.01
CA TYR A 359 -6.16 3.03 4.43
C TYR A 359 -5.02 2.28 3.72
N GLY A 360 -4.48 1.21 4.33
CA GLY A 360 -3.46 0.35 3.72
C GLY A 360 -3.90 -0.22 2.37
N VAL A 361 -5.15 -0.68 2.25
CA VAL A 361 -5.72 -1.14 0.98
C VAL A 361 -5.82 -0.01 -0.05
N LEU A 362 -6.33 1.18 0.33
CA LEU A 362 -6.42 2.31 -0.61
C LEU A 362 -5.05 2.74 -1.14
N CYS A 363 -4.04 2.82 -0.27
CA CYS A 363 -2.70 3.28 -0.64
C CYS A 363 -1.95 2.32 -1.57
N GLU A 364 -2.33 1.04 -1.60
CA GLU A 364 -1.77 0.09 -2.59
C GLU A 364 -2.50 0.13 -3.94
N VAL A 365 -3.77 0.56 -3.97
CA VAL A 365 -4.68 0.49 -5.12
C VAL A 365 -4.77 1.79 -5.92
N LEU A 366 -4.77 2.95 -5.26
CA LEU A 366 -5.03 4.24 -5.89
C LEU A 366 -3.78 4.87 -6.51
N THR A 367 -3.97 5.65 -7.58
CA THR A 367 -2.90 6.43 -8.22
C THR A 367 -2.54 7.69 -7.42
N ASP A 368 -1.44 8.36 -7.77
CA ASP A 368 -1.03 9.58 -7.06
C ASP A 368 -1.98 10.75 -7.28
N GLU A 369 -2.71 10.78 -8.40
CA GLU A 369 -3.76 11.76 -8.66
C GLU A 369 -5.04 11.43 -7.88
N GLU A 370 -5.47 10.16 -7.84
CA GLU A 370 -6.66 9.74 -7.09
C GLU A 370 -6.51 9.95 -5.58
N LEU A 371 -5.29 9.80 -5.05
CA LEU A 371 -4.96 10.13 -3.66
C LEU A 371 -5.01 11.64 -3.38
N LYS A 372 -4.66 12.51 -4.34
CA LYS A 372 -4.76 13.98 -4.18
C LYS A 372 -6.22 14.45 -4.13
N ASP A 373 -7.08 13.90 -4.98
CA ASP A 373 -8.50 14.26 -5.06
C ASP A 373 -9.31 13.80 -3.83
N LEU A 374 -8.83 12.76 -3.14
CA LEU A 374 -9.36 12.40 -1.84
C LEU A 374 -8.94 13.43 -0.80
N LYS A 375 -9.88 14.31 -0.41
CA LYS A 375 -9.80 15.13 0.82
C LYS A 375 -9.36 14.33 2.05
N VAL A 376 -9.61 13.02 2.04
CA VAL A 376 -9.20 12.06 3.06
C VAL A 376 -7.67 11.97 3.21
N ALA A 377 -6.86 12.09 2.15
CA ALA A 377 -5.42 11.79 2.18
C ALA A 377 -4.61 12.61 3.20
N GLU A 378 -5.04 13.82 3.52
CA GLU A 378 -4.47 14.63 4.61
C GLU A 378 -4.76 14.03 5.99
N ASN A 379 -5.95 13.46 6.18
CA ASN A 379 -6.29 12.71 7.38
C ASN A 379 -5.59 11.34 7.39
N ILE A 380 -5.48 10.63 6.26
CA ILE A 380 -4.83 9.31 6.17
C ILE A 380 -3.43 9.36 6.77
N TYR A 381 -2.59 10.27 6.27
CA TYR A 381 -1.20 10.26 6.64
C TYR A 381 -0.96 10.79 8.05
N ASN A 382 -1.67 11.86 8.45
CA ASN A 382 -1.60 12.37 9.82
C ASN A 382 -2.11 11.33 10.83
N TYR A 383 -3.19 10.61 10.51
CA TYR A 383 -3.71 9.53 11.35
C TYR A 383 -2.74 8.35 11.44
N LEU A 384 -2.12 7.93 10.32
CA LEU A 384 -1.11 6.87 10.34
C LEU A 384 0.12 7.25 11.15
N LEU A 385 0.64 8.49 11.02
CA LEU A 385 1.74 8.93 11.88
C LEU A 385 1.32 9.09 13.34
N GLN A 386 0.11 9.58 13.63
CA GLN A 386 -0.40 9.64 15.00
C GLN A 386 -0.53 8.24 15.61
N MET A 387 -0.94 7.24 14.83
CA MET A 387 -0.98 5.85 15.25
C MET A 387 0.43 5.27 15.44
N ILE A 388 1.38 5.51 14.53
CA ILE A 388 2.79 5.09 14.68
C ILE A 388 3.39 5.74 15.95
N GLU A 389 3.18 7.03 16.15
CA GLU A 389 3.67 7.79 17.30
C GLU A 389 3.03 7.30 18.61
N ALA A 390 1.72 7.06 18.64
CA ALA A 390 1.04 6.46 19.78
C ALA A 390 1.52 5.03 20.07
N ALA A 391 1.81 4.25 19.02
CA ALA A 391 2.32 2.88 19.11
C ALA A 391 3.80 2.80 19.53
N TRP A 392 4.57 3.84 19.24
CA TRP A 392 5.99 3.97 19.62
C TRP A 392 6.15 4.50 21.05
N ASN A 393 5.41 5.56 21.38
CA ASN A 393 5.51 6.23 22.68
C ASN A 393 4.83 5.45 23.82
N GLN A 394 3.89 4.55 23.51
CA GLN A 394 3.31 3.63 24.50
C GLN A 394 4.15 2.36 24.55
N THR A 395 4.99 2.23 25.58
CA THR A 395 5.74 1.01 25.89
C THR A 395 4.79 -0.17 26.12
N ALA A 396 4.57 -0.94 25.06
CA ALA A 396 3.93 -2.26 25.05
C ALA A 396 2.58 -2.38 25.76
N GLU A 397 1.47 -2.01 25.09
CA GLU A 397 0.18 -2.70 25.33
C GLU A 397 -0.84 -2.56 24.18
N LYS A 398 -1.13 -1.35 23.68
CA LYS A 398 -2.23 -1.17 22.69
C LYS A 398 -1.88 -1.58 21.25
N TYR A 399 -0.63 -1.43 20.81
CA TYR A 399 -0.23 -1.69 19.42
C TYR A 399 0.88 -2.74 19.35
N LYS A 400 0.49 -3.98 19.10
CA LYS A 400 1.42 -5.12 18.97
C LYS A 400 2.41 -4.92 17.83
N ARG A 401 3.56 -5.59 17.93
CA ARG A 401 4.62 -5.70 16.91
C ARG A 401 4.08 -6.01 15.50
N ILE A 402 3.01 -6.80 15.40
CA ILE A 402 2.32 -7.09 14.13
C ILE A 402 1.61 -5.86 13.57
N HIS A 403 0.78 -5.17 14.36
CA HIS A 403 0.14 -3.92 13.95
C HIS A 403 1.17 -2.84 13.63
N MET A 404 2.31 -2.78 14.34
CA MET A 404 3.41 -1.87 14.02
C MET A 404 4.02 -2.17 12.63
N ILE A 405 4.20 -3.44 12.27
CA ILE A 405 4.64 -3.83 10.92
C ILE A 405 3.61 -3.40 9.87
N LEU A 406 2.31 -3.61 10.11
CA LEU A 406 1.23 -3.13 9.22
C LEU A 406 1.23 -1.61 9.05
N LEU A 407 1.34 -0.86 10.16
CA LEU A 407 1.47 0.60 10.22
C LEU A 407 2.64 1.10 9.36
N LEU A 408 3.84 0.55 9.59
CA LEU A 408 5.05 0.92 8.87
C LEU A 408 4.99 0.55 7.39
N GLN A 409 4.41 -0.60 7.04
CA GLN A 409 4.20 -0.97 5.64
C GLN A 409 3.16 -0.08 4.94
N GLY A 410 2.11 0.37 5.64
CA GLY A 410 1.18 1.38 5.13
C GLY A 410 1.88 2.72 4.88
N CYS A 411 2.71 3.15 5.83
CA CYS A 411 3.57 4.32 5.67
C CYS A 411 4.53 4.17 4.48
N GLN A 412 5.12 2.98 4.25
CA GLN A 412 5.99 2.68 3.10
C GLN A 412 5.27 2.75 1.74
N ALA A 413 3.99 2.39 1.67
CA ALA A 413 3.19 2.55 0.46
C ALA A 413 2.97 4.04 0.16
N ILE A 414 2.65 4.83 1.19
CA ILE A 414 2.37 6.27 1.06
C ILE A 414 3.63 7.09 0.81
N SER A 415 4.77 6.74 1.41
CA SER A 415 6.04 7.48 1.27
C SER A 415 6.56 7.53 -0.17
N LYS A 416 6.03 6.70 -1.07
CA LYS A 416 6.35 6.68 -2.50
C LYS A 416 5.61 7.74 -3.32
N ASN A 417 4.55 8.34 -2.76
CA ASN A 417 3.74 9.38 -3.39
C ASN A 417 4.33 10.78 -3.11
N ASP A 418 4.61 11.53 -4.17
CA ASP A 418 5.29 12.83 -4.08
C ASP A 418 4.50 13.88 -3.29
N SER A 419 3.17 13.86 -3.41
CA SER A 419 2.29 14.80 -2.70
C SER A 419 2.30 14.56 -1.19
N MET A 420 2.56 13.33 -0.77
CA MET A 420 2.61 12.94 0.63
C MET A 420 3.99 13.25 1.22
N GLN A 421 5.08 13.04 0.45
CA GLN A 421 6.44 13.46 0.84
C GLN A 421 6.53 14.95 1.22
N GLN A 422 5.84 15.83 0.50
CA GLN A 422 5.79 17.26 0.82
C GLN A 422 5.06 17.55 2.14
N LYS A 423 3.91 16.90 2.39
CA LYS A 423 3.18 17.04 3.67
C LYS A 423 3.98 16.49 4.86
N ILE A 424 4.79 15.44 4.62
CA ILE A 424 5.67 14.84 5.63
C ILE A 424 6.73 15.83 6.08
N ALA A 425 7.41 16.49 5.14
CA ALA A 425 8.40 17.50 5.46
C ALA A 425 7.81 18.65 6.29
N GLN A 426 6.57 19.06 6.00
CA GLN A 426 5.86 20.10 6.75
C GLN A 426 5.46 19.67 8.18
N SER A 427 5.44 18.37 8.48
CA SER A 427 5.01 17.84 9.78
C SER A 427 6.11 17.73 10.83
N ASP A 428 7.39 17.82 10.44
CA ASP A 428 8.60 17.64 11.27
C ASP A 428 8.70 16.28 12.02
N ARG A 429 7.89 15.29 11.66
CA ARG A 429 7.81 13.96 12.32
C ARG A 429 8.87 12.96 11.84
N ILE A 430 9.92 13.39 11.15
CA ILE A 430 10.98 12.48 10.66
C ILE A 430 11.82 11.92 11.81
N HIS A 431 11.99 12.68 12.89
CA HIS A 431 12.72 12.25 14.08
C HIS A 431 12.21 10.92 14.64
N LEU A 432 10.88 10.74 14.69
CA LEU A 432 10.21 9.49 15.07
C LEU A 432 10.68 8.30 14.21
N LEU A 433 10.70 8.45 12.89
CA LEU A 433 11.18 7.40 11.99
C LEU A 433 12.68 7.12 12.17
N ILE A 434 13.50 8.14 12.45
CA ILE A 434 14.94 7.98 12.72
C ILE A 434 15.20 7.14 13.98
N GLU A 435 14.39 7.31 15.02
CA GLU A 435 14.46 6.50 16.25
C GLU A 435 14.04 5.06 15.99
N MET A 436 12.91 4.85 15.31
CA MET A 436 12.37 3.52 14.98
C MET A 436 13.28 2.64 14.11
N CYS A 437 14.24 3.23 13.39
CA CYS A 437 15.19 2.52 12.54
C CYS A 437 15.99 1.41 13.25
N ASP A 438 16.23 1.52 14.56
CA ASP A 438 17.00 0.50 15.29
C ASP A 438 16.19 -0.79 15.55
N GLU A 439 14.86 -0.68 15.72
CA GLU A 439 13.99 -1.83 15.94
C GLU A 439 13.36 -2.38 14.64
N TYR A 440 13.10 -1.51 13.67
CA TYR A 440 12.32 -1.83 12.46
C TYR A 440 13.12 -1.50 11.18
N PRO A 441 13.84 -2.47 10.59
CA PRO A 441 14.64 -2.25 9.38
C PRO A 441 13.87 -1.70 8.17
N ILE A 442 12.56 -2.00 8.06
CA ILE A 442 11.66 -1.46 7.02
C ILE A 442 11.64 0.08 7.01
N VAL A 443 11.92 0.74 8.14
CA VAL A 443 11.91 2.20 8.23
C VAL A 443 13.03 2.82 7.37
N TYR A 444 14.11 2.09 7.09
CA TYR A 444 15.11 2.56 6.12
C TYR A 444 14.54 2.64 4.69
N ASP A 445 13.67 1.72 4.27
CA ASP A 445 13.00 1.82 2.96
C ASP A 445 12.00 2.98 2.91
N ILE A 446 11.32 3.27 4.04
CA ILE A 446 10.44 4.44 4.19
C ILE A 446 11.27 5.72 4.04
N ILE A 447 12.32 5.89 4.86
CA ILE A 447 13.20 7.07 4.81
C ILE A 447 13.84 7.22 3.42
N TRP A 448 14.21 6.11 2.76
CA TRP A 448 14.71 6.17 1.39
C TRP A 448 13.67 6.71 0.42
N ALA A 449 12.43 6.22 0.45
CA ALA A 449 11.34 6.76 -0.36
C ALA A 449 11.08 8.24 -0.06
N LEU A 450 11.13 8.67 1.20
CA LEU A 450 10.97 10.07 1.60
C LEU A 450 12.13 10.97 1.12
N SER A 451 13.37 10.45 1.12
CA SER A 451 14.58 11.21 0.77
C SER A 451 14.64 11.70 -0.68
N PHE A 452 13.67 11.35 -1.54
CA PHE A 452 13.51 11.96 -2.85
C PHE A 452 12.94 13.40 -2.81
N SER A 453 12.39 13.84 -1.67
CA SER A 453 11.97 15.23 -1.44
C SER A 453 13.11 16.07 -0.86
N GLN A 454 13.37 17.25 -1.44
CA GLN A 454 14.49 18.13 -1.03
C GLN A 454 14.37 18.59 0.43
N ASP A 455 13.16 18.87 0.91
CA ASP A 455 12.93 19.31 2.30
C ASP A 455 13.27 18.20 3.30
N ILE A 456 12.90 16.94 2.97
CA ILE A 456 13.27 15.75 3.73
C ILE A 456 14.79 15.62 3.79
N GLN A 457 15.48 15.78 2.67
CA GLN A 457 16.94 15.70 2.64
C GLN A 457 17.60 16.75 3.54
N GLN A 458 17.06 17.96 3.61
CA GLN A 458 17.58 19.01 4.50
C GLN A 458 17.39 18.64 5.98
N GLN A 459 16.24 18.10 6.35
CA GLN A 459 15.98 17.61 7.72
C GLN A 459 16.91 16.45 8.09
N LEU A 460 17.11 15.48 7.18
CA LEU A 460 18.04 14.35 7.39
C LEU A 460 19.51 14.81 7.52
N ARG A 461 19.97 15.71 6.64
CA ARG A 461 21.33 16.30 6.70
C ARG A 461 21.55 17.11 7.99
N SER A 462 20.51 17.71 8.54
CA SER A 462 20.56 18.47 9.81
C SER A 462 20.75 17.60 11.05
N ASN A 463 20.62 16.26 10.93
CA ASN A 463 20.89 15.32 12.02
C ASN A 463 22.27 14.62 11.84
N PRO A 464 23.36 15.17 12.40
CA PRO A 464 24.70 14.60 12.23
C PRO A 464 24.88 13.22 12.88
N SER A 465 24.12 12.90 13.94
CA SER A 465 24.20 11.58 14.57
C SER A 465 23.65 10.51 13.63
N PHE A 466 22.51 10.77 12.98
CA PHE A 466 21.93 9.89 11.97
C PHE A 466 22.83 9.73 10.74
N MET A 467 23.43 10.80 10.22
CA MET A 467 24.38 10.74 9.10
C MET A 467 25.60 9.86 9.42
N SER A 468 26.15 9.96 10.64
CA SER A 468 27.25 9.10 11.08
C SER A 468 26.82 7.62 11.21
N LYS A 469 25.59 7.37 11.68
CA LYS A 469 24.98 6.04 11.82
C LYS A 469 24.77 5.37 10.46
N LEU A 470 24.22 6.10 9.47
CA LEU A 470 24.08 5.61 8.08
C LEU A 470 25.45 5.23 7.49
N THR A 471 26.43 6.12 7.58
CA THR A 471 27.78 5.91 7.03
C THR A 471 28.49 4.68 7.64
N ARG A 472 28.25 4.42 8.92
CA ARG A 472 28.75 3.23 9.64
C ARG A 472 28.03 1.95 9.17
N LEU A 473 26.70 1.95 9.18
CA LEU A 473 25.88 0.78 8.84
C LEU A 473 26.01 0.37 7.36
N ALA A 474 26.20 1.33 6.45
CA ALA A 474 26.51 1.08 5.04
C ALA A 474 27.70 0.13 4.84
N LYS A 475 28.69 0.18 5.74
CA LYS A 475 29.93 -0.62 5.68
C LYS A 475 29.88 -1.88 6.54
N GLN A 476 29.10 -1.86 7.63
CA GLN A 476 29.16 -2.88 8.69
C GLN A 476 27.91 -3.78 8.78
N SER A 477 26.79 -3.43 8.13
CA SER A 477 25.57 -4.24 8.21
C SER A 477 25.66 -5.53 7.39
N GLU A 478 25.36 -6.65 8.05
CA GLU A 478 25.20 -7.96 7.42
C GLU A 478 23.88 -8.08 6.65
N ASN A 479 22.85 -7.31 7.03
CA ASN A 479 21.56 -7.30 6.35
C ASN A 479 21.68 -6.55 5.00
N GLU A 480 21.69 -7.33 3.92
CA GLU A 480 21.86 -6.80 2.56
C GLU A 480 20.76 -5.82 2.15
N GLN A 481 19.49 -6.09 2.50
CA GLN A 481 18.35 -5.21 2.16
C GLN A 481 18.45 -3.87 2.89
N MET A 482 18.74 -3.91 4.19
CA MET A 482 18.98 -2.71 5.01
C MET A 482 20.15 -1.89 4.46
N ARG A 483 21.28 -2.54 4.15
CA ARG A 483 22.46 -1.89 3.54
C ARG A 483 22.12 -1.26 2.18
N LYS A 484 21.31 -1.95 1.38
CA LYS A 484 20.78 -1.48 0.09
C LYS A 484 19.95 -0.21 0.23
N ALA A 485 19.00 -0.16 1.17
CA ALA A 485 18.22 1.03 1.47
C ALA A 485 19.09 2.18 2.01
N ILE A 486 20.03 1.90 2.91
CA ILE A 486 20.97 2.89 3.48
C ILE A 486 21.84 3.54 2.39
N ASN A 487 22.37 2.76 1.44
CA ASN A 487 23.13 3.30 0.32
C ASN A 487 22.26 4.18 -0.58
N GLY A 488 20.99 3.82 -0.78
CA GLY A 488 20.01 4.65 -1.49
C GLY A 488 19.68 5.97 -0.78
N ILE A 489 19.57 5.97 0.56
CA ILE A 489 19.45 7.21 1.35
C ILE A 489 20.70 8.06 1.16
N LEU A 490 21.89 7.49 1.36
CA LEU A 490 23.17 8.23 1.26
C LEU A 490 23.36 8.84 -0.14
N TRP A 491 22.97 8.12 -1.20
CA TRP A 491 22.92 8.63 -2.57
C TRP A 491 22.00 9.86 -2.69
N ASN A 492 20.75 9.76 -2.25
CA ASN A 492 19.82 10.90 -2.28
C ASN A 492 20.29 12.08 -1.40
N LEU A 493 21.13 11.84 -0.40
CA LEU A 493 21.70 12.88 0.47
C LEU A 493 23.02 13.47 -0.04
N ASP A 494 23.70 12.88 -1.02
CA ASP A 494 24.97 13.40 -1.55
C ASP A 494 24.74 14.54 -2.57
N ILE A 495 25.11 15.76 -2.17
CA ILE A 495 25.03 16.97 -2.99
C ILE A 495 26.07 16.92 -4.14
N ASN A 496 27.11 16.09 -4.02
CA ASN A 496 28.18 16.02 -5.01
C ASN A 496 27.79 15.27 -6.30
N HIS A 497 26.59 14.67 -6.38
CA HIS A 497 26.10 14.09 -7.63
C HIS A 497 25.89 15.11 -8.74
N GLU A 498 25.64 16.39 -8.41
CA GLU A 498 25.61 17.49 -9.38
C GLU A 498 27.03 17.92 -9.79
N ASN A 499 27.99 17.85 -8.85
CA ASN A 499 29.39 18.27 -9.03
C ASN A 499 30.35 17.19 -9.53
N ARG A 500 29.91 15.92 -9.68
CA ARG A 500 30.62 14.91 -10.48
C ARG A 500 30.63 15.40 -11.92
N SER A 501 31.67 16.14 -12.29
CA SER A 501 31.86 16.70 -13.63
C SER A 501 31.69 15.62 -14.70
N ILE A 502 31.20 16.02 -15.87
CA ILE A 502 31.56 15.33 -17.10
C ILE A 502 33.05 15.64 -17.30
N ASP A 503 33.91 14.85 -16.67
CA ASP A 503 35.34 14.93 -16.93
C ASP A 503 35.53 14.44 -18.37
N ASP A 504 35.70 15.39 -19.30
CA ASP A 504 35.89 15.23 -20.76
C ASP A 504 37.12 14.38 -21.17
N LYS A 505 37.73 13.66 -20.21
CA LYS A 505 38.80 12.70 -20.41
C LYS A 505 38.24 11.30 -20.66
N HIS A 506 37.59 11.14 -21.82
CA HIS A 506 37.28 9.85 -22.44
C HIS A 506 36.61 8.82 -21.51
N THR A 507 35.39 9.08 -21.04
CA THR A 507 34.45 7.99 -20.80
C THR A 507 34.09 7.35 -22.15
N THR A 508 34.85 6.31 -22.53
CA THR A 508 34.49 5.45 -23.65
C THR A 508 33.17 4.77 -23.32
N ASN A 509 32.07 5.17 -23.96
CA ASN A 509 30.76 4.57 -23.69
C ASN A 509 30.81 3.07 -24.05
N ILE A 510 30.87 2.24 -23.00
CA ILE A 510 31.06 0.78 -23.07
C ILE A 510 29.77 0.13 -23.60
N PHE A 511 28.63 0.75 -23.32
CA PHE A 511 27.31 0.31 -23.71
C PHE A 511 26.62 1.36 -24.58
N ASP A 512 25.81 0.89 -25.52
CA ASP A 512 24.95 1.76 -26.33
C ASP A 512 23.63 2.03 -25.59
N ILE A 513 23.16 1.05 -24.82
CA ILE A 513 21.86 1.04 -24.15
C ILE A 513 21.99 0.46 -22.74
N MET A 514 21.45 1.14 -21.73
CA MET A 514 21.06 0.56 -20.44
C MET A 514 19.55 0.30 -20.43
N ILE A 515 19.12 -0.87 -19.93
CA ILE A 515 17.71 -1.16 -19.68
C ILE A 515 17.44 -1.00 -18.17
N SER A 516 16.69 0.04 -17.82
CA SER A 516 16.12 0.25 -16.48
C SER A 516 14.74 -0.40 -16.42
N TYR A 517 14.52 -1.30 -15.47
CA TYR A 517 13.27 -2.08 -15.35
C TYR A 517 13.00 -2.56 -13.91
N SER A 518 11.74 -2.86 -13.58
CA SER A 518 11.41 -3.56 -12.34
C SER A 518 11.52 -5.07 -12.54
N HIS A 519 12.11 -5.78 -11.56
CA HIS A 519 12.32 -7.23 -11.66
C HIS A 519 11.05 -8.07 -11.88
N LYS A 520 9.85 -7.53 -11.61
CA LYS A 520 8.59 -8.21 -11.97
C LYS A 520 8.46 -8.40 -13.50
N GLU A 521 8.99 -7.49 -14.29
CA GLU A 521 8.98 -7.58 -15.76
C GLU A 521 10.21 -8.30 -16.36
N LYS A 522 11.03 -9.00 -15.54
CA LYS A 522 12.31 -9.65 -15.95
C LYS A 522 12.18 -10.54 -17.19
N VAL A 523 11.06 -11.26 -17.37
CA VAL A 523 10.85 -12.15 -18.53
C VAL A 523 10.77 -11.34 -19.84
N LEU A 524 9.96 -10.28 -19.87
CA LEU A 524 9.77 -9.45 -21.06
C LEU A 524 11.01 -8.58 -21.34
N CYS A 525 11.63 -8.01 -20.30
CA CYS A 525 12.88 -7.27 -20.43
C CYS A 525 14.03 -8.14 -20.96
N LYS A 526 14.07 -9.44 -20.59
CA LYS A 526 15.04 -10.39 -21.16
C LYS A 526 14.82 -10.63 -22.65
N GLN A 527 13.58 -10.75 -23.11
CA GLN A 527 13.27 -10.88 -24.55
C GLN A 527 13.70 -9.62 -25.33
N ILE A 528 13.43 -8.43 -24.78
CA ILE A 528 13.86 -7.16 -25.38
C ILE A 528 15.39 -7.07 -25.43
N TYR A 529 16.08 -7.44 -24.35
CA TYR A 529 17.54 -7.53 -24.30
C TYR A 529 18.10 -8.46 -25.39
N GLU A 530 17.57 -9.69 -25.52
CA GLU A 530 18.03 -10.67 -26.51
C GLU A 530 17.86 -10.15 -27.95
N GLU A 531 16.76 -9.47 -28.28
CA GLU A 531 16.57 -8.86 -29.61
C GLU A 531 17.47 -7.65 -29.85
N LEU A 532 17.73 -6.81 -28.84
CA LEU A 532 18.67 -5.69 -28.98
C LEU A 532 20.12 -6.17 -29.18
N ILE A 533 20.53 -7.23 -28.49
CA ILE A 533 21.84 -7.88 -28.71
C ILE A 533 21.92 -8.47 -30.14
N LYS A 534 20.89 -9.18 -30.61
CA LYS A 534 20.82 -9.69 -32.00
C LYS A 534 20.86 -8.57 -33.05
N ALA A 535 20.32 -7.40 -32.73
CA ALA A 535 20.38 -6.21 -33.58
C ALA A 535 21.73 -5.46 -33.54
N GLY A 536 22.70 -5.95 -32.74
CA GLY A 536 24.08 -5.45 -32.71
C GLY A 536 24.36 -4.35 -31.67
N TYR A 537 23.43 -4.07 -30.75
CA TYR A 537 23.67 -3.11 -29.66
C TYR A 537 24.44 -3.75 -28.51
N ARG A 538 25.35 -3.00 -27.89
CA ARG A 538 25.95 -3.34 -26.60
C ARG A 538 25.00 -2.92 -25.49
N VAL A 539 24.32 -3.87 -24.87
CA VAL A 539 23.26 -3.60 -23.89
C VAL A 539 23.71 -3.99 -22.48
N TRP A 540 23.50 -3.08 -21.52
CA TRP A 540 23.61 -3.36 -20.09
C TRP A 540 22.22 -3.55 -19.46
N ILE A 541 22.09 -4.55 -18.58
CA ILE A 541 20.90 -4.83 -17.79
C ILE A 541 21.28 -5.63 -16.54
N ASP A 542 20.75 -5.27 -15.37
CA ASP A 542 20.92 -6.08 -14.15
C ASP A 542 19.90 -7.22 -14.09
N PHE A 543 20.33 -8.44 -14.39
CA PHE A 543 19.48 -9.62 -14.22
C PHE A 543 19.52 -10.21 -12.80
N ASP A 544 20.65 -10.15 -12.11
CA ASP A 544 20.92 -11.02 -10.95
C ASP A 544 20.99 -10.28 -9.60
N ARG A 545 20.53 -9.03 -9.60
CA ARG A 545 20.59 -8.04 -8.51
C ARG A 545 22.03 -7.70 -8.19
N MET A 546 22.44 -6.48 -8.50
CA MET A 546 23.78 -5.99 -8.15
C MET A 546 24.12 -6.27 -6.67
N HIS A 547 25.29 -6.87 -6.46
CA HIS A 547 25.89 -7.16 -5.16
C HIS A 547 26.95 -6.09 -4.85
N GLY A 548 27.10 -5.69 -3.59
CA GLY A 548 27.98 -4.58 -3.19
C GLY A 548 27.25 -3.22 -3.18
N ASN A 549 27.94 -2.13 -3.55
CA ASN A 549 27.30 -0.82 -3.62
C ASN A 549 26.51 -0.64 -4.93
N VAL A 550 25.22 -1.05 -4.88
CA VAL A 550 24.29 -0.95 -6.01
C VAL A 550 24.26 0.43 -6.64
N MET A 551 24.32 1.50 -5.83
CA MET A 551 24.19 2.87 -6.33
C MET A 551 25.39 3.31 -7.19
N ASP A 552 26.61 2.87 -6.86
CA ASP A 552 27.79 3.16 -7.69
C ASP A 552 27.79 2.37 -9.00
N ALA A 553 27.37 1.10 -8.97
CA ALA A 553 27.28 0.29 -10.18
C ALA A 553 26.15 0.76 -11.12
N MET A 554 25.00 1.17 -10.56
CA MET A 554 23.92 1.89 -11.24
C MET A 554 24.43 3.18 -11.89
N ALA A 555 25.20 3.99 -11.16
CA ALA A 555 25.76 5.23 -11.68
C ALA A 555 26.70 4.97 -12.86
N GLN A 556 27.62 4.02 -12.72
CA GLN A 556 28.56 3.63 -13.77
C GLN A 556 27.84 3.12 -15.02
N ALA A 557 26.76 2.35 -14.89
CA ALA A 557 25.98 1.87 -16.02
C ALA A 557 25.32 3.02 -16.80
N ILE A 558 24.77 4.02 -16.11
CA ILE A 558 24.17 5.24 -16.71
C ILE A 558 25.26 6.12 -17.33
N GLU A 559 26.40 6.30 -16.65
CA GLU A 559 27.54 7.08 -17.15
C GLU A 559 28.20 6.43 -18.38
N GLN A 560 28.20 5.09 -18.49
CA GLN A 560 28.81 4.35 -19.62
C GLN A 560 27.84 4.02 -20.77
N SER A 561 26.58 4.48 -20.69
CA SER A 561 25.53 4.23 -21.70
C SER A 561 25.12 5.52 -22.41
N ASN A 562 24.94 5.45 -23.73
CA ASN A 562 24.37 6.56 -24.52
C ASN A 562 22.87 6.76 -24.25
N THR A 563 22.13 5.66 -24.19
CA THR A 563 20.66 5.63 -24.07
C THR A 563 20.22 4.83 -22.85
N VAL A 564 19.18 5.28 -22.16
CA VAL A 564 18.49 4.54 -21.10
C VAL A 564 17.07 4.22 -21.56
N ILE A 565 16.75 2.93 -21.69
CA ILE A 565 15.38 2.46 -21.92
C ILE A 565 14.69 2.35 -20.55
N MET A 566 13.58 3.07 -20.37
CA MET A 566 12.76 3.02 -19.16
C MET A 566 11.57 2.09 -19.37
N CYS A 567 11.59 0.93 -18.73
CA CYS A 567 10.53 -0.08 -18.83
C CYS A 567 9.39 0.23 -17.86
N MET A 568 8.43 1.04 -18.31
CA MET A 568 7.37 1.61 -17.49
C MET A 568 6.30 0.57 -17.11
N SER A 569 6.07 0.49 -15.81
CA SER A 569 5.00 -0.22 -15.11
C SER A 569 4.69 0.52 -13.80
N GLU A 570 3.60 0.18 -13.12
CA GLU A 570 3.31 0.66 -11.76
C GLU A 570 4.37 0.18 -10.77
N GLN A 571 4.96 -0.99 -11.02
CA GLN A 571 6.01 -1.57 -10.18
C GLN A 571 7.35 -0.85 -10.40
N TYR A 572 7.62 -0.38 -11.62
CA TYR A 572 8.71 0.55 -11.93
C TYR A 572 8.51 1.88 -11.20
N ARG A 573 7.31 2.46 -11.24
CA ARG A 573 6.98 3.71 -10.54
C ARG A 573 7.12 3.60 -9.02
N LYS A 574 6.69 2.48 -8.43
CA LYS A 574 6.80 2.17 -6.99
C LYS A 574 8.21 1.72 -6.55
N SER A 575 9.21 1.68 -7.44
CA SER A 575 10.58 1.22 -7.13
C SER A 575 11.53 2.39 -6.87
N ASN A 576 12.09 2.46 -5.67
CA ASN A 576 13.10 3.47 -5.30
C ASN A 576 14.35 3.37 -6.19
N TYR A 577 14.74 2.16 -6.61
CA TYR A 577 15.85 1.96 -7.56
C TYR A 577 15.55 2.58 -8.92
N CYS A 578 14.40 2.22 -9.51
CA CYS A 578 14.01 2.72 -10.83
C CYS A 578 13.81 4.24 -10.82
N ARG A 579 13.35 4.82 -9.70
CA ARG A 579 13.29 6.26 -9.49
C ARG A 579 14.67 6.90 -9.45
N ALA A 580 15.62 6.34 -8.71
CA ALA A 580 16.99 6.85 -8.65
C ALA A 580 17.70 6.74 -10.01
N GLU A 581 17.54 5.62 -10.72
CA GLU A 581 18.03 5.41 -12.09
C GLU A 581 17.49 6.47 -13.05
N ALA A 582 16.16 6.68 -13.05
CA ALA A 582 15.50 7.62 -13.93
C ALA A 582 15.90 9.08 -13.65
N GLN A 583 15.93 9.47 -12.37
CA GLN A 583 16.36 10.81 -11.96
C GLN A 583 17.82 11.07 -12.31
N TYR A 584 18.72 10.11 -12.09
CA TYR A 584 20.13 10.26 -12.42
C TYR A 584 20.38 10.27 -13.94
N ALA A 585 19.69 9.41 -14.71
CA ALA A 585 19.74 9.43 -16.17
C ALA A 585 19.27 10.79 -16.74
N PHE A 586 18.22 11.36 -16.17
CA PHE A 586 17.72 12.70 -16.50
C PHE A 586 18.72 13.80 -16.14
N GLN A 587 19.30 13.78 -14.93
CA GLN A 587 20.35 14.71 -14.50
C GLN A 587 21.63 14.61 -15.36
N ARG A 588 21.91 13.45 -15.94
CA ARG A 588 23.07 13.16 -16.80
C ARG A 588 22.79 13.41 -18.29
N GLU A 589 21.65 14.02 -18.61
CA GLU A 589 21.16 14.30 -19.96
C GLU A 589 21.23 13.07 -20.90
N ARG A 590 21.07 11.87 -20.34
CA ARG A 590 21.07 10.63 -21.14
C ARG A 590 19.80 10.58 -21.97
N LYS A 591 19.90 10.02 -23.18
CA LYS A 591 18.74 9.81 -24.04
C LYS A 591 17.79 8.82 -23.35
N ILE A 592 16.61 9.28 -22.96
CA ILE A 592 15.57 8.44 -22.35
C ILE A 592 14.63 7.93 -23.45
N VAL A 593 14.42 6.61 -23.50
CA VAL A 593 13.44 5.96 -24.39
C VAL A 593 12.42 5.21 -23.52
N PRO A 594 11.23 5.79 -23.27
CA PRO A 594 10.21 5.13 -22.47
C PRO A 594 9.51 4.02 -23.26
N ILE A 595 9.27 2.86 -22.64
CA ILE A 595 8.47 1.78 -23.20
C ILE A 595 7.42 1.33 -22.17
N LEU A 596 6.20 1.01 -22.62
CA LEU A 596 5.09 0.62 -21.75
C LEU A 596 4.96 -0.90 -21.73
N LEU A 597 5.36 -1.52 -20.61
CA LEU A 597 5.32 -2.98 -20.43
C LEU A 597 4.05 -3.48 -19.72
N GLN A 598 3.38 -2.62 -18.95
CA GLN A 598 2.13 -2.98 -18.26
C GLN A 598 0.89 -2.50 -19.02
N LYS A 599 -0.07 -3.42 -19.24
CA LYS A 599 -1.35 -3.13 -19.87
C LYS A 599 -2.18 -2.14 -19.03
N GLN A 600 -2.80 -1.16 -19.69
CA GLN A 600 -3.65 -0.12 -19.08
C GLN A 600 -2.96 0.80 -18.05
N TYR A 601 -1.65 0.63 -17.81
CA TYR A 601 -0.90 1.56 -16.98
C TYR A 601 -0.78 2.93 -17.65
N LYS A 602 -0.90 3.98 -16.84
CA LYS A 602 -0.66 5.37 -17.24
C LYS A 602 0.38 5.95 -16.28
N PRO A 603 1.49 6.50 -16.77
CA PRO A 603 2.49 7.12 -15.92
C PRO A 603 1.95 8.41 -15.29
N ASP A 604 2.15 8.54 -13.98
CA ASP A 604 1.82 9.70 -13.14
C ASP A 604 3.02 10.07 -12.24
N GLY A 605 2.82 11.05 -11.33
CA GLY A 605 3.83 11.48 -10.34
C GLY A 605 5.19 11.84 -10.95
N TRP A 606 6.27 11.56 -10.22
CA TRP A 606 7.66 11.75 -10.63
C TRP A 606 7.98 11.18 -12.02
N LEU A 607 7.37 10.05 -12.39
CA LEU A 607 7.66 9.37 -13.65
C LEU A 607 7.14 10.19 -14.83
N LEU A 608 5.93 10.75 -14.71
CA LEU A 608 5.35 11.62 -15.73
C LEU A 608 6.17 12.90 -15.94
N PHE A 609 6.76 13.46 -14.87
CA PHE A 609 7.64 14.63 -14.99
C PHE A 609 8.95 14.33 -15.76
N ILE A 610 9.53 13.13 -15.60
CA ILE A 610 10.75 12.74 -16.32
C ILE A 610 10.46 12.44 -17.80
N ILE A 611 9.39 11.70 -18.10
CA ILE A 611 9.08 11.30 -19.49
C ILE A 611 8.40 12.41 -20.30
N GLY A 612 7.66 13.32 -19.66
CA GLY A 612 7.05 14.50 -20.28
C GLY A 612 6.30 14.20 -21.59
N GLN A 613 6.81 14.75 -22.71
CA GLN A 613 6.24 14.59 -24.06
C GLN A 613 6.92 13.47 -24.89
N LEU A 614 7.79 12.65 -24.30
CA LEU A 614 8.47 11.57 -25.02
C LEU A 614 7.46 10.55 -25.54
N LEU A 615 7.62 10.14 -26.80
CA LEU A 615 6.84 9.07 -27.39
C LEU A 615 7.27 7.74 -26.78
N TYR A 616 6.32 7.03 -26.15
CA TYR A 616 6.58 5.69 -25.62
C TYR A 616 6.16 4.59 -26.60
N VAL A 617 6.93 3.51 -26.61
CA VAL A 617 6.57 2.29 -27.37
C VAL A 617 5.72 1.38 -26.50
N ASP A 618 4.48 1.13 -26.92
CA ASP A 618 3.52 0.30 -26.19
C ASP A 618 3.60 -1.17 -26.64
N PHE A 619 4.21 -2.01 -25.79
CA PHE A 619 4.35 -3.46 -26.01
C PHE A 619 3.06 -4.25 -25.73
N ASN A 620 2.01 -3.60 -25.20
CA ASN A 620 0.70 -4.22 -24.97
C ASN A 620 -0.29 -3.93 -26.10
N LYS A 621 -0.07 -2.87 -26.88
CA LYS A 621 -0.91 -2.46 -28.02
C LYS A 621 -0.50 -3.09 -29.35
N TYR A 622 0.76 -3.49 -29.50
CA TYR A 622 1.29 -4.09 -30.72
C TYR A 622 1.90 -5.45 -30.43
N GLU A 623 1.84 -6.38 -31.39
CA GLU A 623 2.59 -7.63 -31.30
C GLU A 623 4.09 -7.36 -31.12
N PHE A 624 4.76 -8.19 -30.33
CA PHE A 624 6.15 -8.00 -29.91
C PHE A 624 7.12 -7.64 -31.07
N PRO A 625 7.10 -8.30 -32.25
CA PRO A 625 8.01 -7.92 -33.35
C PRO A 625 7.76 -6.50 -33.87
N ARG A 626 6.50 -6.03 -33.88
CA ARG A 626 6.13 -4.68 -34.30
C ARG A 626 6.50 -3.64 -33.25
N ALA A 627 6.35 -3.95 -31.97
CA ALA A 627 6.83 -3.11 -30.88
C ALA A 627 8.36 -2.96 -30.93
N MET A 628 9.10 -4.05 -31.14
CA MET A 628 10.56 -4.02 -31.33
C MET A 628 10.98 -3.18 -32.54
N GLN A 629 10.28 -3.25 -33.67
CA GLN A 629 10.55 -2.38 -34.83
C GLN A 629 10.36 -0.89 -34.50
N MET A 630 9.35 -0.54 -33.70
CA MET A 630 9.15 0.84 -33.23
C MET A 630 10.26 1.27 -32.28
N LEU A 631 10.65 0.42 -31.33
CA LEU A 631 11.77 0.68 -30.42
C LEU A 631 13.09 0.90 -31.17
N HIS A 632 13.43 0.04 -32.14
CA HIS A 632 14.59 0.24 -33.00
C HIS A 632 14.57 1.56 -33.77
N LYS A 633 13.39 2.06 -34.14
CA LYS A 633 13.27 3.35 -34.82
C LYS A 633 13.65 4.49 -33.88
N GLU A 634 13.09 4.54 -32.68
CA GLU A 634 13.38 5.59 -31.68
C GLU A 634 14.86 5.55 -31.22
N LEU A 635 15.44 4.35 -31.10
CA LEU A 635 16.87 4.18 -30.81
C LEU A 635 17.78 4.74 -31.93
N LYS A 636 17.38 4.62 -33.21
CA LYS A 636 18.22 4.99 -34.37
C LYS A 636 18.21 6.47 -34.78
N VAL A 637 17.34 7.31 -34.20
CA VAL A 637 17.10 8.69 -34.68
C VAL A 637 18.37 9.57 -34.75
N GLU A 638 19.42 9.31 -33.97
CA GLU A 638 20.65 10.14 -33.95
C GLU A 638 21.85 9.62 -34.76
N PHE A 639 21.83 8.39 -35.29
CA PHE A 639 22.95 7.88 -36.12
C PHE A 639 23.15 8.63 -37.46
N MET A 640 22.39 9.71 -37.71
CA MET A 640 22.45 10.52 -38.93
C MET A 640 22.92 11.97 -38.71
N ILE A 641 23.31 12.38 -37.49
CA ILE A 641 23.62 13.80 -37.19
C ILE A 641 25.13 14.11 -37.21
N GLU A 642 26.02 13.14 -36.93
CA GLU A 642 27.48 13.37 -36.82
C GLU A 642 28.28 13.28 -38.14
N THR A 643 27.95 14.05 -39.18
CA THR A 643 28.84 14.14 -40.38
C THR A 643 28.97 15.52 -41.04
N HIS A 644 28.87 16.65 -40.31
CA HIS A 644 29.22 17.97 -40.86
C HIS A 644 30.16 18.78 -39.96
N VAL A 645 31.46 18.60 -40.19
CA VAL A 645 32.52 19.50 -39.68
C VAL A 645 32.48 20.80 -40.48
N VAL A 646 32.42 21.95 -39.78
CA VAL A 646 32.60 23.28 -40.38
C VAL A 646 33.76 24.00 -39.67
N PRO A 647 34.72 24.62 -40.37
CA PRO A 647 35.91 25.17 -39.72
C PRO A 647 35.65 26.46 -38.95
N VAL A 648 36.33 26.61 -37.81
CA VAL A 648 36.34 27.82 -36.97
C VAL A 648 36.93 29.02 -37.74
N ARG A 649 36.29 30.19 -37.59
CA ARG A 649 36.94 31.50 -37.81
C ARG A 649 36.83 32.36 -36.56
N GLN A 650 37.98 32.72 -36.04
CA GLN A 650 38.14 33.61 -34.89
C GLN A 650 37.67 35.04 -35.22
N LYS A 651 37.14 35.75 -34.22
CA LYS A 651 37.22 37.22 -34.12
C LYS A 651 37.43 37.63 -32.68
N GLU A 652 38.37 38.54 -32.48
CA GLU A 652 38.77 39.11 -31.20
C GLU A 652 37.86 40.29 -30.79
N ASN A 653 37.81 40.56 -29.49
CA ASN A 653 37.68 41.84 -28.75
C ASN A 653 37.11 43.08 -29.50
N THR A 654 36.32 44.00 -28.90
CA THR A 654 36.59 44.71 -27.62
C THR A 654 35.36 45.53 -27.15
N LEU A 655 35.39 45.96 -25.87
CA LEU A 655 34.53 46.83 -25.03
C LEU A 655 34.10 48.21 -25.67
N VAL A 656 33.21 49.09 -25.13
CA VAL A 656 32.62 49.33 -23.77
C VAL A 656 31.27 50.12 -23.81
N ALA A 657 30.48 50.06 -22.70
CA ALA A 657 29.75 51.15 -21.98
C ALA A 657 28.54 51.99 -22.53
N HIS A 658 27.38 51.81 -21.86
CA HIS A 658 26.49 52.78 -21.14
C HIS A 658 25.62 53.90 -21.81
N SER A 659 24.31 53.88 -21.43
CA SER A 659 23.35 54.99 -21.16
C SER A 659 22.95 55.96 -22.31
N THR A 660 21.74 56.55 -22.41
CA THR A 660 20.51 56.60 -21.56
C THR A 660 19.27 56.93 -22.44
N ALA A 661 18.03 56.74 -21.92
CA ALA A 661 16.75 57.09 -22.58
C ALA A 661 16.52 58.64 -22.68
N TYR A 662 15.57 59.23 -23.44
CA TYR A 662 14.16 58.89 -23.76
C TYR A 662 13.61 59.65 -25.00
N ILE A 663 12.60 59.08 -25.71
CA ILE A 663 11.37 59.69 -26.36
C ILE A 663 11.54 60.87 -27.36
N SER A 664 10.86 61.05 -28.51
CA SER A 664 9.99 60.33 -29.50
C SER A 664 9.50 61.41 -30.53
N PRO A 665 8.64 61.15 -31.54
CA PRO A 665 8.63 60.20 -32.67
C PRO A 665 8.71 61.00 -34.01
N PRO A 666 8.17 60.59 -35.18
CA PRO A 666 7.97 59.26 -35.78
C PRO A 666 8.68 59.10 -37.16
N GLU A 667 9.02 57.88 -37.59
CA GLU A 667 8.95 57.53 -39.02
C GLU A 667 8.91 56.01 -39.23
N VAL A 668 7.94 55.52 -40.01
CA VAL A 668 7.74 54.08 -40.26
C VAL A 668 8.45 53.70 -41.56
N LEU A 669 9.73 53.35 -41.47
CA LEU A 669 10.43 52.64 -42.55
C LEU A 669 10.39 51.13 -42.31
N ARG A 670 10.09 50.38 -43.38
CA ARG A 670 9.98 48.91 -43.35
C ARG A 670 11.36 48.24 -43.38
N SER A 671 11.33 46.95 -43.04
CA SER A 671 12.36 45.91 -43.24
C SER A 671 13.55 45.88 -42.27
N SER A 672 13.37 45.03 -41.24
CA SER A 672 14.44 44.15 -40.76
C SER A 672 14.05 42.70 -41.10
N ILE A 673 15.03 41.87 -41.44
CA ILE A 673 14.80 40.53 -42.00
C ILE A 673 14.30 39.60 -40.88
N VAL A 674 13.01 39.28 -40.89
CA VAL A 674 12.43 38.24 -40.03
C VAL A 674 12.79 36.88 -40.61
N SER A 675 13.30 35.95 -39.80
CA SER A 675 13.46 34.55 -40.23
C SER A 675 12.11 34.01 -40.69
N GLU A 676 12.01 33.42 -41.88
CA GLU A 676 10.73 32.88 -42.37
C GLU A 676 10.22 31.67 -41.55
N ASN A 677 11.09 31.10 -40.71
CA ASN A 677 10.79 29.99 -39.81
C ASN A 677 10.49 30.49 -38.39
N ILE A 678 9.24 30.31 -37.93
CA ILE A 678 8.83 30.68 -36.56
C ILE A 678 9.67 29.96 -35.50
N LEU A 679 10.17 28.75 -35.74
CA LEU A 679 10.94 27.98 -34.73
C LEU A 679 12.28 28.64 -34.33
N ASP A 680 12.73 29.63 -35.11
CA ASP A 680 13.96 30.38 -34.86
C ASP A 680 13.67 31.81 -34.32
N TRP A 681 12.40 32.14 -34.02
CA TRP A 681 12.03 33.47 -33.54
C TRP A 681 12.39 33.66 -32.06
N THR A 682 13.10 34.74 -31.76
CA THR A 682 13.30 35.21 -30.38
C THR A 682 12.01 35.77 -29.78
N GLN A 683 11.95 35.90 -28.45
CA GLN A 683 10.83 36.52 -27.75
C GLN A 683 10.47 37.90 -28.33
N SER A 684 11.47 38.74 -28.62
CA SER A 684 11.25 40.06 -29.23
C SER A 684 10.65 39.99 -30.65
N GLN A 685 10.97 38.95 -31.42
CA GLN A 685 10.39 38.74 -32.76
C GLN A 685 8.93 38.26 -32.67
N VAL A 686 8.61 37.37 -31.73
CA VAL A 686 7.22 36.97 -31.41
C VAL A 686 6.40 38.18 -30.97
N GLN A 687 6.93 39.01 -30.06
CA GLN A 687 6.26 40.21 -29.57
C GLN A 687 5.98 41.22 -30.69
N ASN A 688 6.98 41.52 -31.52
CA ASN A 688 6.82 42.39 -32.69
C ASN A 688 5.81 41.84 -33.70
N TRP A 689 5.74 40.52 -33.87
CA TRP A 689 4.76 39.88 -34.75
C TRP A 689 3.33 39.95 -34.20
N LEU A 690 3.11 39.67 -32.90
CA LEU A 690 1.80 39.79 -32.25
C LEU A 690 1.28 41.23 -32.29
N LEU A 691 2.12 42.21 -31.93
CA LEU A 691 1.80 43.63 -32.01
C LEU A 691 1.54 44.08 -33.46
N GLY A 692 2.31 43.59 -34.43
CA GLY A 692 2.13 43.87 -35.86
C GLY A 692 0.80 43.38 -36.44
N HIS A 693 0.15 42.41 -35.79
CA HIS A 693 -1.19 41.91 -36.15
C HIS A 693 -2.31 42.43 -35.22
N ASN A 694 -2.03 43.46 -34.42
CA ASN A 694 -2.96 44.05 -33.43
C ASN A 694 -3.43 43.09 -32.32
N LEU A 695 -2.66 42.05 -31.99
CA LEU A 695 -2.95 41.10 -30.91
C LEU A 695 -2.34 41.58 -29.57
N ARG A 696 -2.94 42.61 -28.96
CA ARG A 696 -2.34 43.37 -27.85
C ARG A 696 -2.51 42.71 -26.48
N GLN A 697 -3.59 41.96 -26.27
CA GLN A 697 -3.76 41.18 -25.04
C GLN A 697 -2.88 39.93 -25.10
N LEU A 698 -2.83 39.25 -26.25
CA LEU A 698 -1.94 38.11 -26.45
C LEU A 698 -0.45 38.48 -26.38
N SER A 699 -0.04 39.66 -26.87
CA SER A 699 1.36 40.10 -26.71
C SER A 699 1.71 40.28 -25.23
N ARG A 700 0.82 40.85 -24.40
CA ARG A 700 1.02 40.98 -22.95
C ARG A 700 1.03 39.63 -22.23
N LEU A 701 0.17 38.69 -22.63
CA LEU A 701 0.12 37.34 -22.05
C LEU A 701 1.34 36.48 -22.41
N PHE A 702 1.84 36.60 -23.65
CA PHE A 702 2.94 35.80 -24.19
C PHE A 702 4.29 36.53 -24.17
N ILE A 703 4.53 37.40 -23.18
CA ILE A 703 5.71 38.26 -23.10
C ILE A 703 7.04 37.48 -23.06
N GLU A 704 7.04 36.28 -22.46
CA GLU A 704 8.20 35.37 -22.38
C GLU A 704 8.22 34.28 -23.48
N CYS A 705 7.25 34.26 -24.39
CA CYS A 705 7.15 33.21 -25.41
C CYS A 705 8.13 33.45 -26.56
N ASP A 706 9.05 32.51 -26.77
CA ASP A 706 9.80 32.39 -28.02
C ASP A 706 8.97 31.69 -29.12
N GLY A 707 9.51 31.62 -30.33
CA GLY A 707 8.81 31.02 -31.47
C GLY A 707 8.54 29.53 -31.33
N ARG A 708 9.39 28.80 -30.59
CA ARG A 708 9.17 27.38 -30.27
C ARG A 708 7.96 27.24 -29.36
N THR A 709 7.93 28.01 -28.26
CA THR A 709 6.83 28.07 -27.30
C THR A 709 5.52 28.45 -27.98
N LEU A 710 5.53 29.43 -28.89
CA LEU A 710 4.35 29.85 -29.66
C LEU A 710 3.79 28.70 -30.54
N VAL A 711 4.67 27.91 -31.16
CA VAL A 711 4.27 26.72 -31.95
C VAL A 711 3.77 25.58 -31.06
N TYR A 712 4.35 25.36 -29.88
CA TYR A 712 3.84 24.39 -28.90
C TYR A 712 2.44 24.80 -28.40
N LEU A 713 2.25 26.07 -28.05
CA LEU A 713 0.97 26.60 -27.57
C LEU A 713 -0.11 26.52 -28.68
N SER A 714 0.24 26.83 -29.94
CA SER A 714 -0.65 26.62 -31.10
C SER A 714 -1.01 25.15 -31.33
N LYS A 715 -0.12 24.19 -31.07
CA LYS A 715 -0.43 22.75 -31.13
C LYS A 715 -1.32 22.30 -29.97
N TYR A 716 -1.08 22.82 -28.76
CA TYR A 716 -1.89 22.53 -27.58
C TYR A 716 -3.35 23.00 -27.76
N ILE A 717 -3.53 24.20 -28.31
CA ILE A 717 -4.83 24.74 -28.76
C ILE A 717 -5.55 23.82 -29.77
N GLN A 718 -4.81 23.04 -30.58
CA GLN A 718 -5.38 22.11 -31.58
C GLN A 718 -5.77 20.73 -31.01
N ILE A 719 -5.39 20.42 -29.76
CA ILE A 719 -5.59 19.09 -29.15
C ILE A 719 -6.60 19.13 -28.00
N CYS A 720 -6.67 20.23 -27.25
CA CYS A 720 -7.62 20.40 -26.14
C CYS A 720 -9.04 20.78 -26.62
N GLU A 721 -10.06 20.46 -25.82
CA GLU A 721 -11.42 20.94 -26.10
C GLU A 721 -11.50 22.47 -25.99
N PRO A 722 -12.16 23.17 -26.94
CA PRO A 722 -12.17 24.63 -26.99
C PRO A 722 -12.63 25.30 -25.71
N GLN A 723 -13.64 24.74 -25.02
CA GLN A 723 -14.22 25.31 -23.80
C GLN A 723 -13.30 25.18 -22.57
N GLN A 724 -12.48 24.13 -22.49
CA GLN A 724 -11.51 23.98 -21.39
C GLN A 724 -10.31 24.88 -21.62
N MET A 725 -9.81 24.95 -22.86
CA MET A 725 -8.71 25.81 -23.25
C MET A 725 -9.04 27.29 -23.03
N LEU A 726 -10.27 27.71 -23.39
CA LEU A 726 -10.74 29.08 -23.15
C LEU A 726 -10.70 29.45 -21.66
N LYS A 727 -11.25 28.59 -20.79
CA LYS A 727 -11.24 28.80 -19.33
C LYS A 727 -9.83 28.89 -18.75
N LEU A 728 -8.88 28.13 -19.28
CA LEU A 728 -7.48 28.17 -18.85
C LEU A 728 -6.80 29.48 -19.28
N LEU A 729 -7.00 29.93 -20.53
CA LEU A 729 -6.48 31.23 -20.98
C LEU A 729 -7.17 32.40 -20.27
N GLU A 730 -8.47 32.34 -20.00
CA GLU A 730 -9.19 33.35 -19.20
C GLU A 730 -8.66 33.40 -17.77
N ALA A 731 -8.44 32.25 -17.12
CA ALA A 731 -7.93 32.19 -15.75
C ALA A 731 -6.48 32.72 -15.65
N ASP A 732 -5.60 32.39 -16.59
CA ASP A 732 -4.23 32.89 -16.60
C ASP A 732 -4.16 34.37 -17.05
N SER A 733 -5.06 34.81 -17.95
CA SER A 733 -5.25 36.22 -18.33
C SER A 733 -5.68 37.08 -17.13
N VAL A 734 -6.73 36.68 -16.40
CA VAL A 734 -7.18 37.40 -15.20
C VAL A 734 -6.08 37.42 -14.13
N ARG A 735 -5.31 36.34 -14.00
CA ARG A 735 -4.18 36.23 -13.06
C ARG A 735 -3.00 37.15 -13.41
N ARG A 736 -2.57 37.18 -14.69
CA ARG A 736 -1.33 37.85 -15.12
C ARG A 736 -1.51 39.26 -15.67
N ILE A 737 -2.63 39.52 -16.36
CA ILE A 737 -2.88 40.81 -17.01
C ILE A 737 -4.12 41.55 -16.47
N HIS A 738 -4.84 40.95 -15.51
CA HIS A 738 -6.03 41.53 -14.85
C HIS A 738 -7.18 41.94 -15.79
N GLU A 739 -7.20 41.36 -16.99
CA GLU A 739 -8.20 41.58 -18.03
C GLU A 739 -8.74 40.22 -18.50
N SER A 740 -9.98 40.18 -18.99
CA SER A 740 -10.49 39.02 -19.73
C SER A 740 -9.97 39.04 -21.17
N ILE A 741 -9.61 37.87 -21.68
CA ILE A 741 -8.99 37.75 -23.00
C ILE A 741 -10.04 37.79 -24.12
N SER A 742 -9.77 38.60 -25.13
CA SER A 742 -10.66 38.79 -26.28
C SER A 742 -10.73 37.54 -27.15
N LEU A 743 -11.94 36.99 -27.30
CA LEU A 743 -12.25 35.91 -28.25
C LEU A 743 -11.80 36.24 -29.68
N ILE A 744 -11.83 37.53 -30.05
CA ILE A 744 -11.42 38.00 -31.37
C ILE A 744 -9.90 37.89 -31.54
N GLU A 745 -9.10 38.24 -30.53
CA GLU A 745 -7.65 38.06 -30.58
C GLU A 745 -7.26 36.57 -30.65
N ILE A 746 -7.90 35.70 -29.85
CA ILE A 746 -7.66 34.25 -29.89
C ILE A 746 -7.99 33.67 -31.28
N SER A 747 -9.13 34.05 -31.86
CA SER A 747 -9.53 33.60 -33.20
C SER A 747 -8.56 34.06 -34.29
N CYS A 748 -8.14 35.33 -34.25
CA CYS A 748 -7.17 35.88 -35.20
C CYS A 748 -5.81 35.19 -35.07
N PHE A 749 -5.32 34.96 -33.84
CA PHE A 749 -4.08 34.22 -33.57
C PHE A 749 -4.11 32.80 -34.14
N HIS A 750 -5.20 32.07 -33.93
CA HIS A 750 -5.35 30.71 -34.48
C HIS A 750 -5.33 30.70 -36.01
N SER A 751 -5.98 31.68 -36.66
CA SER A 751 -5.96 31.84 -38.13
C SER A 751 -4.55 32.09 -38.65
N LEU A 752 -3.81 33.04 -38.05
CA LEU A 752 -2.46 33.41 -38.45
C LEU A 752 -1.46 32.24 -38.29
N MET A 753 -1.53 31.49 -37.19
CA MET A 753 -0.71 30.29 -37.00
C MET A 753 -1.02 29.19 -38.03
N HIS A 754 -2.29 29.08 -38.48
CA HIS A 754 -2.67 28.15 -39.54
C HIS A 754 -2.15 28.58 -40.92
N GLU A 755 -2.17 29.88 -41.24
CA GLU A 755 -1.57 30.41 -42.48
C GLU A 755 -0.05 30.18 -42.53
N HIS A 756 0.67 30.44 -41.44
CA HIS A 756 2.12 30.23 -41.39
C HIS A 756 2.49 28.74 -41.59
N LYS A 757 1.71 27.83 -40.98
CA LYS A 757 1.82 26.36 -41.17
C LYS A 757 1.55 25.94 -42.62
N LYS A 758 0.64 26.62 -43.33
CA LYS A 758 0.36 26.41 -44.76
C LYS A 758 1.52 26.93 -45.64
N HIS A 759 2.13 28.05 -45.27
CA HIS A 759 3.24 28.65 -46.02
C HIS A 759 4.56 27.87 -45.92
N LEU A 760 4.82 27.23 -44.78
CA LEU A 760 5.94 26.28 -44.61
C LEU A 760 5.74 25.02 -45.47
N ARG A 761 4.52 24.46 -45.50
CA ARG A 761 4.17 23.27 -46.30
C ARG A 761 4.23 23.50 -47.81
N SER A 762 3.92 24.71 -48.29
CA SER A 762 4.01 25.02 -49.73
C SER A 762 5.46 25.10 -50.22
N LYS A 763 6.39 25.64 -49.41
CA LYS A 763 7.82 25.70 -49.76
C LYS A 763 8.48 24.31 -49.84
N HIS A 764 8.18 23.39 -48.92
CA HIS A 764 8.68 22.00 -49.01
C HIS A 764 8.32 21.33 -50.36
N ARG A 765 7.06 21.45 -50.80
CA ARG A 765 6.61 20.93 -52.11
C ARG A 765 7.25 21.59 -53.34
N ILE A 766 7.79 22.80 -53.20
CA ILE A 766 8.52 23.49 -54.29
C ILE A 766 9.99 23.04 -54.33
N GLY A 767 10.59 22.74 -53.17
CA GLY A 767 11.92 22.14 -53.08
C GLY A 767 12.00 20.77 -53.76
N GLU A 768 11.06 19.88 -53.46
CA GLU A 768 10.98 18.53 -54.06
C GLU A 768 10.84 18.59 -55.61
N LYS A 769 10.07 19.55 -56.14
CA LYS A 769 9.91 19.71 -57.60
C LYS A 769 11.13 20.27 -58.33
N LYS A 770 12.12 20.86 -57.64
CA LYS A 770 13.38 21.27 -58.26
C LYS A 770 14.39 20.13 -58.39
N TYR A 771 14.35 19.12 -57.51
CA TYR A 771 15.26 17.98 -57.58
C TYR A 771 14.85 16.93 -58.65
N CYS A 772 13.58 16.85 -59.04
CA CYS A 772 13.09 15.85 -60.00
C CYS A 772 13.13 16.29 -61.49
N ARG A 773 14.03 17.21 -61.90
CA ARG A 773 14.11 17.69 -63.31
C ARG A 773 15.48 17.62 -63.98
N HIS A 774 16.52 17.05 -63.33
CA HIS A 774 17.87 16.92 -63.90
C HIS A 774 18.41 15.47 -63.85
N ALA A 775 17.59 14.50 -64.21
CA ALA A 775 18.03 13.15 -64.55
C ALA A 775 17.07 12.53 -65.58
N GLY A 776 17.59 12.10 -66.74
CA GLY A 776 16.83 11.33 -67.73
C GLY A 776 16.65 11.97 -69.11
N SER A 777 17.73 12.07 -69.89
CA SER A 777 17.66 12.01 -71.36
C SER A 777 18.12 10.62 -71.81
N PRO A 778 17.25 9.78 -72.39
CA PRO A 778 17.67 8.53 -73.02
C PRO A 778 18.25 8.82 -74.42
N ASN A 779 19.31 8.11 -74.79
CA ASN A 779 19.64 7.88 -76.19
C ASN A 779 18.64 6.87 -76.79
N SER A 780 18.51 6.93 -78.13
CA SER A 780 17.62 6.14 -79.03
C SER A 780 16.12 6.30 -78.79
#